data_AF-A0A9W4TSN3-F1
#
_entry.id   AF-A0A9W4TSN3-F1
#
_cell.length_a   1.000
_cell.length_b   1.000
_cell.length_c   1.000
_cell.angle_alpha   90.00
_cell.angle_beta   90.00
_cell.angle_gamma   90.00
#
_symmetry.space_group_name_H-M   'P 1'
#
loop_
_entity.id
_entity.type
_entity.pdbx_description
1 polymer ?
#
loop_
_entity_poly.entity_id
_entity_poly.type
_entity_poly.pdbx_seq_one_letter_code
_entity_poly.pdbx_strand_id
1 'polypeptide(L)'
;MSSRIEPLKIPRIDIALTICEPIIVTNDCQFFISSYTELFIIESKFPLYHKLLKTNSNQNKILNTKELFSVVSLLHRGDVDKLPLGRLNKAVFKDGDEDVTTHFNINEPVIIHHDVSPIFEDTKSNMLGVLYNTGELLIFQRENFSKDKYYLKVNIYEQLMIHYDYQVNPANNDFVVTKEEFKNLKINYFTFGHSDRLILTVVNHNNKILSFELNRKTYQLEFLNEISMESKVLRIKWFDDKLLIQMLDNSIYLKEKQVLPASRFTQSQLVKDGNYYLTTCSNKVIVFNENEKYEFTTGSYIQCSSIVTGKIDNILTILLSYENGRIKTIQFDLTTKEFKSLDNDEKITKFITKINVTFQLEHSNEDITGKKEAKIVFQSMKKLSNDLIAVIYKVTPKDEIYYRSPAYLDSTLQFIQLSKPISKDDDNFSTSNARLTNYLFNEFNNLPTIPNDLTKKETESNATFVDNFVQFIDAQSFEVDDIKSFEIKDTFYETIVDNFLHNQNITKIQFQHVLLSFFNDALDKVENYDQVPELRDRLNEVQAKIETTISSHLQNLTLSYFKEVSDPIDKYILITMKNKLSKYAIEFPYSDSTEITIKTKYFSETFQVSTSDMEETELAESIAGHGFAKCKLTNLPLLRMVNKMDELQKFRYISKLNSNTELSQILKIINFCYITGNKTFEIK
;
A
#
# COMPACT_ATOMS: atom_id res chain seq x y z
N MET A 1 11.78 10.25 -30.92
CA MET A 1 11.01 10.95 -29.88
C MET A 1 11.40 10.35 -28.54
N SER A 2 11.82 11.15 -27.55
CA SER A 2 12.15 10.64 -26.20
C SER A 2 11.12 11.17 -25.24
N SER A 3 10.13 10.35 -24.95
CA SER A 3 9.19 10.57 -23.86
C SER A 3 9.91 10.58 -22.51
N ARG A 4 9.30 11.23 -21.51
CA ARG A 4 9.91 11.42 -20.19
C ARG A 4 8.87 11.26 -19.09
N ILE A 5 9.30 10.67 -17.98
CA ILE A 5 8.57 10.70 -16.72
C ILE A 5 9.05 11.89 -15.88
N GLU A 6 8.16 12.79 -15.48
CA GLU A 6 8.48 13.90 -14.56
C GLU A 6 8.76 13.36 -13.16
N PRO A 7 9.83 13.81 -12.49
CA PRO A 7 10.05 13.45 -11.09
C PRO A 7 8.98 14.08 -10.19
N LEU A 8 8.61 13.37 -9.13
CA LEU A 8 7.78 13.89 -8.06
C LEU A 8 8.67 14.54 -7.01
N LYS A 9 8.49 15.85 -6.78
CA LYS A 9 9.17 16.56 -5.68
C LYS A 9 8.44 16.31 -4.36
N ILE A 10 9.19 15.95 -3.33
CA ILE A 10 8.73 15.79 -1.94
C ILE A 10 9.27 17.00 -1.18
N PRO A 11 8.43 18.01 -0.91
CA PRO A 11 8.88 19.25 -0.29
C PRO A 11 9.04 19.09 1.23
N ARG A 12 9.94 19.89 1.81
CA ARG A 12 10.14 20.07 3.27
C ARG A 12 10.52 18.79 4.00
N ILE A 13 11.41 17.99 3.42
CA ILE A 13 11.79 16.69 3.98
C ILE A 13 13.30 16.53 4.08
N ASP A 14 13.77 16.07 5.24
CA ASP A 14 15.10 15.49 5.41
C ASP A 14 14.94 14.03 5.84
N ILE A 15 15.07 13.12 4.88
CA ILE A 15 14.82 11.69 5.10
C ILE A 15 15.84 11.15 6.10
N ALA A 16 15.36 10.34 7.04
CA ALA A 16 16.20 9.68 8.02
C ALA A 16 17.32 8.83 7.38
N LEU A 17 18.32 8.45 8.17
CA LEU A 17 19.48 7.70 7.67
C LEU A 17 19.06 6.37 7.04
N THR A 18 19.70 5.99 5.93
CA THR A 18 19.36 4.77 5.16
C THR A 18 19.47 3.49 5.98
N ILE A 19 20.36 3.49 6.99
CA ILE A 19 20.52 2.39 7.94
C ILE A 19 19.25 2.13 8.74
N CYS A 20 18.35 3.10 8.91
CA CYS A 20 17.08 2.93 9.61
C CYS A 20 15.95 2.43 8.69
N GLU A 21 16.24 2.06 7.43
CA GLU A 21 15.23 1.72 6.41
C GLU A 21 14.06 2.74 6.36
N PRO A 22 14.37 4.04 6.18
CA PRO A 22 13.42 5.14 6.37
C PRO A 22 12.33 5.19 5.29
N ILE A 23 12.36 4.28 4.31
CA ILE A 23 11.47 4.24 3.16
C ILE A 23 10.94 2.81 3.00
N ILE A 24 9.63 2.67 3.12
CA ILE A 24 8.88 1.42 2.90
C ILE A 24 7.94 1.61 1.72
N VAL A 25 7.85 0.59 0.86
CA VAL A 25 6.94 0.57 -0.28
C VAL A 25 6.05 -0.65 -0.17
N THR A 26 4.76 -0.44 -0.36
CA THR A 26 3.74 -1.49 -0.33
C THR A 26 3.37 -1.92 -1.75
N ASN A 27 2.70 -3.07 -1.86
CA ASN A 27 2.20 -3.57 -3.15
C ASN A 27 1.12 -2.67 -3.79
N ASP A 28 0.56 -1.71 -3.05
CA ASP A 28 -0.39 -0.70 -3.54
C ASP A 28 0.30 0.53 -4.14
N CYS A 29 1.61 0.46 -4.41
CA CYS A 29 2.44 1.58 -4.84
C CYS A 29 2.44 2.76 -3.83
N GLN A 30 2.20 2.48 -2.55
CA GLN A 30 2.25 3.47 -1.47
C GLN A 30 3.65 3.51 -0.84
N PHE A 31 4.24 4.69 -0.73
CA PHE A 31 5.51 4.94 -0.06
C PHE A 31 5.28 5.55 1.32
N PHE A 32 5.97 5.04 2.33
CA PHE A 32 6.02 5.59 3.68
C PHE A 32 7.46 6.03 3.96
N ILE A 33 7.65 7.32 4.22
CA ILE A 33 8.96 7.97 4.31
C ILE A 33 9.10 8.67 5.65
N SER A 34 10.07 8.28 6.46
CA SER A 34 10.36 8.91 7.76
C SER A 34 11.46 9.98 7.66
N SER A 35 11.26 11.10 8.36
CA SER A 35 12.21 12.19 8.52
C SER A 35 12.66 12.38 9.98
N TYR A 36 12.51 11.34 10.82
CA TYR A 36 12.55 11.38 12.29
C TYR A 36 11.43 12.19 12.95
N THR A 37 11.08 13.37 12.42
CA THR A 37 10.13 14.28 13.07
C THR A 37 8.70 14.19 12.53
N GLU A 38 8.55 13.61 11.36
CA GLU A 38 7.27 13.41 10.67
C GLU A 38 7.38 12.22 9.71
N LEU A 39 6.23 11.68 9.33
CA LEU A 39 6.12 10.59 8.36
C LEU A 39 5.35 11.09 7.13
N PHE A 40 5.93 10.94 5.95
CA PHE A 40 5.28 11.27 4.69
C PHE A 40 4.72 10.01 4.04
N ILE A 41 3.51 10.13 3.50
CA ILE A 41 2.89 9.13 2.65
C ILE A 41 2.80 9.65 1.23
N ILE A 42 3.28 8.85 0.28
CA ILE A 42 3.03 9.03 -1.15
C ILE A 42 2.11 7.90 -1.57
N GLU A 43 0.88 8.21 -1.94
CA GLU A 43 -0.12 7.21 -2.31
C GLU A 43 -0.58 7.42 -3.74
N SER A 44 -0.92 6.32 -4.41
CA SER A 44 -1.59 6.35 -5.70
C SER A 44 -2.97 7.00 -5.57
N LYS A 45 -3.39 7.73 -6.59
CA LYS A 45 -4.74 8.29 -6.70
C LYS A 45 -5.26 8.08 -8.11
N PHE A 46 -6.58 8.10 -8.26
CA PHE A 46 -7.20 8.11 -9.58
C PHE A 46 -6.81 9.42 -10.32
N PRO A 47 -6.08 9.33 -11.45
CA PRO A 47 -5.56 10.49 -12.14
C PRO A 47 -6.61 11.12 -13.06
N LEU A 48 -6.47 12.43 -13.29
CA LEU A 48 -7.23 13.14 -14.31
C LEU A 48 -6.51 13.02 -15.66
N TYR A 49 -7.17 12.45 -16.67
CA TYR A 49 -6.57 12.14 -17.98
C TYR A 49 -5.93 13.38 -18.61
N HIS A 50 -6.68 14.49 -18.66
CA HIS A 50 -6.26 15.74 -19.28
C HIS A 50 -5.07 16.44 -18.62
N LYS A 51 -4.68 16.06 -17.40
CA LYS A 51 -3.50 16.61 -16.70
C LYS A 51 -2.32 15.62 -16.67
N LEU A 52 -2.58 14.37 -17.01
CA LEU A 52 -1.62 13.27 -16.90
C LEU A 52 -0.46 13.44 -17.89
N LEU A 53 -0.77 13.79 -19.13
CA LEU A 53 0.20 13.92 -20.21
C LEU A 53 0.34 15.37 -20.63
N LYS A 54 1.58 15.84 -20.67
CA LYS A 54 1.94 17.13 -21.26
C LYS A 54 2.77 16.91 -22.50
N THR A 55 2.55 17.73 -23.52
CA THR A 55 3.41 17.77 -24.70
C THR A 55 4.32 18.98 -24.62
N ASN A 56 5.63 18.79 -24.80
CA ASN A 56 6.58 19.90 -24.89
C ASN A 56 6.70 20.47 -26.31
N SER A 57 7.49 21.56 -26.47
CA SER A 57 7.73 22.21 -27.77
C SER A 57 8.22 21.27 -28.87
N ASN A 58 8.88 20.16 -28.49
CA ASN A 58 9.43 19.17 -29.41
C ASN A 58 8.48 17.96 -29.59
N GLN A 59 7.20 18.12 -29.24
CA GLN A 59 6.17 17.09 -29.30
C GLN A 59 6.46 15.81 -28.47
N ASN A 60 7.40 15.84 -27.53
CA ASN A 60 7.65 14.71 -26.65
C ASN A 60 6.61 14.68 -25.54
N LYS A 61 6.05 13.48 -25.30
CA LYS A 61 5.11 13.22 -24.19
C LYS A 61 5.83 13.20 -22.85
N ILE A 62 5.26 13.88 -21.88
CA ILE A 62 5.75 13.97 -20.51
C ILE A 62 4.65 13.47 -19.57
N LEU A 63 4.95 12.41 -18.82
CA LEU A 63 4.06 11.87 -17.79
C LEU A 63 4.21 12.69 -16.50
N ASN A 64 3.13 13.36 -16.08
CA ASN A 64 3.06 14.16 -14.87
C ASN A 64 2.72 13.30 -13.65
N THR A 65 3.75 12.93 -12.88
CA THR A 65 3.60 12.06 -11.69
C THR A 65 2.80 12.69 -10.55
N LYS A 66 2.59 14.01 -10.53
CA LYS A 66 1.70 14.67 -9.55
C LYS A 66 0.22 14.35 -9.75
N GLU A 67 -0.17 13.88 -10.95
CA GLU A 67 -1.53 13.39 -11.19
C GLU A 67 -1.69 11.93 -10.75
N LEU A 68 -0.60 11.16 -10.72
CA LEU A 68 -0.62 9.76 -10.27
C LEU A 68 -0.54 9.62 -8.75
N PHE A 69 0.14 10.54 -8.08
CA PHE A 69 0.41 10.45 -6.66
C PHE A 69 -0.05 11.69 -5.89
N SER A 70 -0.44 11.49 -4.62
CA SER A 70 -0.51 12.57 -3.64
C SER A 70 0.56 12.38 -2.58
N VAL A 71 1.20 13.49 -2.19
CA VAL A 71 2.15 13.54 -1.08
C VAL A 71 1.44 14.17 0.11
N VAL A 72 1.45 13.49 1.24
CA VAL A 72 0.80 13.92 2.47
C VAL A 72 1.77 13.70 3.63
N SER A 73 1.83 14.64 4.57
CA SER A 73 2.57 14.46 5.82
C SER A 73 1.62 14.03 6.93
N LEU A 74 2.11 13.17 7.81
CA LEU A 74 1.44 12.58 8.96
C LEU A 74 2.29 12.73 10.20
N LEU A 75 1.62 12.70 11.36
CA LEU A 75 2.27 12.64 12.67
C LEU A 75 3.36 13.71 12.80
N HIS A 76 3.01 14.94 12.44
CA HIS A 76 3.90 16.08 12.61
C HIS A 76 4.34 16.18 14.06
N ARG A 77 5.57 16.65 14.31
CA ARG A 77 6.07 16.91 15.67
C ARG A 77 5.09 17.70 16.56
N GLY A 78 4.35 18.66 15.98
CA GLY A 78 3.34 19.44 16.72
C GLY A 78 2.08 18.67 17.11
N ASP A 79 1.84 17.49 16.52
CA ASP A 79 0.75 16.59 16.88
C ASP A 79 1.20 15.46 17.83
N VAL A 80 2.50 15.32 18.09
CA VAL A 80 3.06 14.31 19.00
C VAL A 80 2.53 14.47 20.42
N ASP A 81 2.28 15.71 20.87
CA ASP A 81 1.69 16.00 22.18
C ASP A 81 0.25 15.45 22.33
N LYS A 82 -0.43 15.15 21.21
CA LYS A 82 -1.77 14.53 21.21
C LYS A 82 -1.69 13.00 21.25
N LEU A 83 -0.51 12.42 21.06
CA LEU A 83 -0.30 10.98 21.10
C LEU A 83 -0.09 10.53 22.55
N PRO A 84 -0.49 9.31 22.91
CA PRO A 84 -0.29 8.76 24.25
C PRO A 84 1.16 8.28 24.47
N LEU A 85 2.11 9.21 24.36
CA LEU A 85 3.55 9.01 24.54
C LEU A 85 4.04 9.62 25.87
N GLY A 86 5.25 9.26 26.28
CA GLY A 86 5.88 9.73 27.52
C GLY A 86 5.38 9.02 28.78
N ARG A 87 4.67 7.89 28.64
CA ARG A 87 4.16 7.15 29.80
C ARG A 87 5.27 6.43 30.56
N LEU A 88 6.32 6.03 29.85
CA LEU A 88 7.53 5.48 30.46
C LEU A 88 8.25 6.47 31.39
N ASN A 89 8.02 7.78 31.23
CA ASN A 89 8.56 8.81 32.13
C ASN A 89 7.82 8.83 33.50
N LYS A 90 6.74 8.06 33.66
CA LYS A 90 5.96 7.92 34.91
C LYS A 90 6.36 6.69 35.74
N ALA A 91 7.45 6.01 35.37
CA ALA A 91 7.94 4.87 36.12
C ALA A 91 8.56 5.33 37.45
N VAL A 92 8.27 4.62 38.53
CA VAL A 92 8.89 4.80 39.84
C VAL A 92 9.70 3.55 40.17
N PHE A 93 11.01 3.69 40.36
CA PHE A 93 11.88 2.54 40.60
C PHE A 93 11.85 2.12 42.06
N LYS A 94 11.60 0.82 42.30
CA LYS A 94 11.51 0.23 43.66
C LYS A 94 12.77 0.48 44.51
N ASP A 95 13.94 0.44 43.89
CA ASP A 95 15.24 0.34 44.59
C ASP A 95 16.13 1.59 44.45
N GLY A 96 15.61 2.70 43.89
CA GLY A 96 16.44 3.89 43.59
C GLY A 96 17.53 3.66 42.53
N ASP A 97 17.53 2.50 41.89
CA ASP A 97 18.50 2.03 40.91
C ASP A 97 18.17 2.57 39.50
N GLU A 98 17.98 3.90 39.41
CA GLU A 98 17.79 4.62 38.16
C GLU A 98 19.09 4.58 37.35
N ASP A 99 19.13 3.73 36.34
CA ASP A 99 20.22 3.77 35.38
C ASP A 99 19.98 4.93 34.42
N VAL A 100 20.85 5.94 34.55
CA VAL A 100 20.88 7.18 33.76
C VAL A 100 20.80 6.89 32.25
N THR A 101 21.26 5.72 31.79
CA THR A 101 21.22 5.32 30.38
C THR A 101 19.87 4.75 29.91
N THR A 102 19.05 4.22 30.83
CA THR A 102 17.73 3.64 30.50
C THR A 102 16.57 4.59 30.76
N HIS A 103 16.72 5.51 31.72
CA HIS A 103 15.71 6.48 32.12
C HIS A 103 16.06 7.92 31.67
N PHE A 104 16.25 8.13 30.35
CA PHE A 104 16.21 9.48 29.80
C PHE A 104 14.76 9.93 29.68
N ASN A 105 14.38 10.99 30.42
CA ASN A 105 13.14 11.71 30.17
C ASN A 105 13.23 12.38 28.80
N ILE A 106 12.70 11.68 27.80
CA ILE A 106 12.59 12.17 26.44
C ILE A 106 11.33 13.03 26.39
N ASN A 107 11.54 14.34 26.37
CA ASN A 107 10.46 15.33 26.27
C ASN A 107 10.04 15.59 24.81
N GLU A 108 10.89 15.22 23.85
CA GLU A 108 10.62 15.41 22.42
C GLU A 108 10.74 14.06 21.70
N PRO A 109 9.63 13.30 21.61
CA PRO A 109 9.63 12.02 20.91
C PRO A 109 9.93 12.21 19.42
N VAL A 110 10.83 11.38 18.89
CA VAL A 110 11.12 11.27 17.45
C VAL A 110 10.93 9.84 16.98
N ILE A 111 10.52 9.69 15.72
CA ILE A 111 10.33 8.41 15.04
C ILE A 111 11.70 7.80 14.78
N ILE A 112 11.96 6.61 15.34
CA ILE A 112 13.21 5.88 15.13
C ILE A 112 13.05 4.69 14.18
N HIS A 113 11.83 4.19 14.03
CA HIS A 113 11.50 3.08 13.13
C HIS A 113 10.00 3.10 12.80
N HIS A 114 9.65 2.70 11.59
CA HIS A 114 8.27 2.46 11.19
C HIS A 114 8.21 1.20 10.33
N ASP A 115 7.06 0.54 10.33
CA ASP A 115 6.79 -0.63 9.50
C ASP A 115 5.32 -0.65 9.10
N VAL A 116 4.99 -1.34 8.02
CA VAL A 116 3.63 -1.40 7.46
C VAL A 116 3.21 -2.85 7.33
N SER A 117 2.01 -3.17 7.80
CA SER A 117 1.47 -4.51 7.65
C SER A 117 1.24 -4.83 6.16
N PRO A 118 1.23 -6.11 5.78
CA PRO A 118 0.73 -6.51 4.47
C PRO A 118 -0.70 -6.03 4.23
N ILE A 119 -1.04 -5.86 2.95
CA ILE A 119 -2.38 -5.45 2.54
C ILE A 119 -3.36 -6.56 2.90
N PHE A 120 -4.42 -6.23 3.63
CA PHE A 120 -5.44 -7.21 3.97
C PHE A 120 -6.35 -7.45 2.77
N GLU A 121 -6.58 -8.71 2.42
CA GLU A 121 -7.38 -9.09 1.26
C GLU A 121 -8.84 -8.60 1.34
N ASP A 122 -9.39 -8.55 2.56
CA ASP A 122 -10.76 -8.20 2.89
C ASP A 122 -11.05 -6.70 2.88
N THR A 123 -10.04 -5.85 3.12
CA THR A 123 -10.20 -4.38 3.17
C THR A 123 -9.39 -3.63 2.13
N LYS A 124 -8.40 -4.29 1.52
CA LYS A 124 -7.34 -3.67 0.71
C LYS A 124 -6.58 -2.57 1.46
N SER A 125 -6.59 -2.59 2.80
CA SER A 125 -5.90 -1.60 3.64
C SER A 125 -4.69 -2.22 4.36
N ASN A 126 -3.86 -1.37 4.95
CA ASN A 126 -2.71 -1.75 5.77
C ASN A 126 -2.75 -1.00 7.12
N MET A 127 -1.97 -1.48 8.08
CA MET A 127 -1.70 -0.81 9.34
C MET A 127 -0.29 -0.25 9.35
N LEU A 128 -0.11 0.90 9.99
CA LEU A 128 1.17 1.59 10.13
C LEU A 128 1.63 1.50 11.59
N GLY A 129 2.75 0.84 11.84
CA GLY A 129 3.42 0.88 13.15
C GLY A 129 4.46 1.99 13.17
N VAL A 130 4.55 2.72 14.27
CA VAL A 130 5.54 3.78 14.48
C VAL A 130 6.15 3.64 15.87
N LEU A 131 7.47 3.44 15.91
CA LEU A 131 8.26 3.34 17.12
C LEU A 131 8.98 4.67 17.37
N TYR A 132 8.84 5.19 18.59
CA TYR A 132 9.49 6.42 19.03
C TYR A 132 10.74 6.12 19.86
N ASN A 133 11.67 7.06 19.91
CA ASN A 133 12.88 6.98 20.75
C ASN A 133 12.58 6.83 22.26
N THR A 134 11.36 7.12 22.69
CA THR A 134 10.89 6.81 24.06
C THR A 134 10.88 5.31 24.34
N GLY A 135 10.81 4.47 23.30
CA GLY A 135 10.60 3.03 23.38
C GLY A 135 9.11 2.63 23.29
N GLU A 136 8.22 3.58 23.02
CA GLU A 136 6.78 3.34 22.85
C GLU A 136 6.44 3.10 21.37
N LEU A 137 5.69 2.03 21.12
CA LEU A 137 5.20 1.65 19.79
C LEU A 137 3.69 1.87 19.70
N LEU A 138 3.28 2.61 18.66
CA LEU A 138 1.89 2.90 18.34
C LEU A 138 1.53 2.30 16.97
N ILE A 139 0.35 1.68 16.87
CA ILE A 139 -0.18 1.15 15.61
C ILE A 139 -1.38 1.96 15.18
N PHE A 140 -1.36 2.44 13.94
CA PHE A 140 -2.36 3.30 13.34
C PHE A 140 -3.04 2.64 12.13
N GLN A 141 -4.28 3.04 11.85
CA GLN A 141 -4.99 2.70 10.62
C GLN A 141 -5.79 3.90 10.10
N ARG A 142 -5.89 4.03 8.77
CA ARG A 142 -6.74 5.03 8.11
C ARG A 142 -8.18 4.52 8.03
N GLU A 143 -9.14 5.37 8.39
CA GLU A 143 -10.57 5.01 8.40
C GLU A 143 -11.42 5.81 7.40
N ASN A 144 -10.94 6.96 6.94
CA ASN A 144 -11.72 7.89 6.14
C ASN A 144 -10.96 8.36 4.88
N PHE A 145 -11.66 9.13 4.05
CA PHE A 145 -11.09 9.72 2.83
C PHE A 145 -9.97 10.73 3.09
N SER A 146 -9.86 11.31 4.30
CA SER A 146 -8.79 12.24 4.65
C SER A 146 -7.44 11.51 4.71
N LYS A 147 -6.58 11.83 3.76
CA LYS A 147 -5.28 11.19 3.54
C LYS A 147 -4.28 11.45 4.67
N ASP A 148 -4.50 12.55 5.40
CA ASP A 148 -3.72 13.06 6.52
C ASP A 148 -4.16 12.49 7.89
N LYS A 149 -5.21 11.65 7.94
CA LYS A 149 -5.80 11.19 9.21
C LYS A 149 -5.62 9.69 9.42
N TYR A 150 -4.69 9.37 10.30
CA TYR A 150 -4.45 8.03 10.83
C TYR A 150 -4.89 7.96 12.28
N TYR A 151 -5.66 6.93 12.63
CA TYR A 151 -6.23 6.74 13.95
C TYR A 151 -5.43 5.70 14.73
N LEU A 152 -5.09 6.00 15.98
CA LEU A 152 -4.45 5.05 16.88
C LEU A 152 -5.39 3.87 17.13
N LYS A 153 -4.90 2.65 16.89
CA LYS A 153 -5.62 1.38 17.09
C LYS A 153 -5.07 0.55 18.22
N VAL A 154 -3.75 0.50 18.34
CA VAL A 154 -3.08 -0.28 19.38
C VAL A 154 -1.99 0.56 20.02
N ASN A 155 -2.00 0.62 21.34
CA ASN A 155 -0.88 1.13 22.11
C ASN A 155 -0.15 -0.05 22.76
N ILE A 156 1.05 -0.37 22.28
CA ILE A 156 1.76 -1.58 22.71
C ILE A 156 2.22 -1.48 24.16
N TYR A 157 2.49 -0.29 24.68
CA TYR A 157 2.82 -0.12 26.10
C TYR A 157 1.69 -0.65 27.01
N GLU A 158 0.43 -0.32 26.70
CA GLU A 158 -0.72 -0.82 27.48
C GLU A 158 -0.83 -2.34 27.40
N GLN A 159 -0.54 -2.91 26.23
CA GLN A 159 -0.58 -4.36 26.02
C GLN A 159 0.54 -5.06 26.79
N LEU A 160 1.75 -4.49 26.84
CA LEU A 160 2.85 -5.04 27.63
C LEU A 160 2.62 -4.92 29.14
N MET A 161 2.01 -3.82 29.60
CA MET A 161 1.61 -3.67 31.01
C MET A 161 0.64 -4.76 31.43
N ILE A 162 -0.35 -5.09 30.58
CA ILE A 162 -1.30 -6.19 30.82
C ILE A 162 -0.57 -7.54 30.76
N HIS A 163 0.26 -7.76 29.75
CA HIS A 163 0.97 -9.03 29.56
C HIS A 163 1.88 -9.39 30.74
N TYR A 164 2.61 -8.42 31.29
CA TYR A 164 3.50 -8.62 32.44
C TYR A 164 2.83 -8.41 33.80
N ASP A 165 1.53 -8.11 33.83
CA ASP A 165 0.73 -7.86 35.04
C ASP A 165 1.32 -6.76 35.95
N TYR A 166 1.77 -5.66 35.35
CA TYR A 166 2.31 -4.52 36.09
C TYR A 166 1.18 -3.59 36.57
N GLN A 167 1.15 -3.31 37.86
CA GLN A 167 0.12 -2.47 38.47
C GLN A 167 0.41 -0.98 38.27
N VAL A 168 -0.59 -0.25 37.80
CA VAL A 168 -0.59 1.21 37.70
C VAL A 168 -1.37 1.78 38.89
N ASN A 169 -0.80 2.76 39.57
CA ASN A 169 -1.50 3.50 40.60
C ASN A 169 -2.58 4.40 39.95
N PRO A 170 -3.88 4.17 40.22
CA PRO A 170 -4.96 4.90 39.58
C PRO A 170 -5.03 6.38 39.99
N ALA A 171 -4.36 6.81 41.08
CA ALA A 171 -4.44 8.18 41.57
C ALA A 171 -3.55 9.18 40.82
N ASN A 172 -2.35 8.76 40.42
CA ASN A 172 -1.34 9.59 39.75
C ASN A 172 -0.90 9.01 38.39
N ASN A 173 -1.36 7.81 38.05
CA ASN A 173 -1.00 7.11 36.82
C ASN A 173 0.49 6.73 36.73
N ASP A 174 1.16 6.65 37.89
CA ASP A 174 2.53 6.16 38.05
C ASP A 174 2.51 4.64 38.22
N PHE A 175 3.61 3.98 37.88
CA PHE A 175 3.74 2.53 38.04
C PHE A 175 5.09 2.17 38.66
N VAL A 176 5.08 1.20 39.57
CA VAL A 176 6.24 0.87 40.41
C VAL A 176 6.92 -0.39 39.89
N VAL A 177 8.16 -0.27 39.42
CA VAL A 177 8.89 -1.34 38.72
C VAL A 177 10.35 -1.43 39.15
N THR A 178 10.96 -2.59 38.95
CA THR A 178 12.42 -2.74 38.95
C THR A 178 13.00 -2.30 37.60
N LYS A 179 14.32 -2.15 37.54
CA LYS A 179 15.05 -1.85 36.29
C LYS A 179 14.78 -2.86 35.18
N GLU A 180 14.80 -4.15 35.50
CA GLU A 180 14.58 -5.22 34.53
C GLU A 180 13.12 -5.27 34.07
N GLU A 181 12.16 -5.02 34.97
CA GLU A 181 10.74 -4.87 34.64
C GLU A 181 10.51 -3.67 33.70
N PHE A 182 11.17 -2.54 33.96
CA PHE A 182 11.08 -1.36 33.09
C PHE A 182 11.60 -1.62 31.67
N LYS A 183 12.71 -2.35 31.54
CA LYS A 183 13.26 -2.74 30.22
C LYS A 183 12.33 -3.67 29.43
N ASN A 184 11.46 -4.44 30.09
CA ASN A 184 10.46 -5.25 29.38
C ASN A 184 9.44 -4.40 28.61
N LEU A 185 9.17 -3.17 29.09
CA LEU A 185 8.18 -2.25 28.52
C LEU A 185 8.74 -1.39 27.39
N LYS A 186 10.07 -1.21 27.32
CA LYS A 186 10.71 -0.42 26.27
C LYS A 186 11.01 -1.28 25.05
N ILE A 187 10.60 -0.82 23.87
CA ILE A 187 10.78 -1.53 22.60
C ILE A 187 11.98 -0.94 21.85
N ASN A 188 12.89 -1.83 21.42
CA ASN A 188 14.04 -1.52 20.57
C ASN A 188 13.69 -1.57 19.07
N TYR A 189 12.88 -2.55 18.67
CA TYR A 189 12.55 -2.81 17.27
C TYR A 189 11.22 -3.54 17.16
N PHE A 190 10.56 -3.44 16.01
CA PHE A 190 9.38 -4.24 15.71
C PHE A 190 9.25 -4.49 14.21
N THR A 191 8.46 -5.49 13.85
CA THR A 191 8.07 -5.74 12.45
C THR A 191 6.72 -6.43 12.38
N PHE A 192 6.02 -6.23 11.26
CA PHE A 192 4.85 -7.03 10.92
C PHE A 192 5.25 -8.28 10.14
N GLY A 193 4.62 -9.40 10.46
CA GLY A 193 4.71 -10.66 9.74
C GLY A 193 3.35 -11.08 9.22
N HIS A 194 3.35 -11.85 8.13
CA HIS A 194 2.15 -12.46 7.62
C HIS A 194 2.45 -13.86 7.09
N SER A 195 1.83 -14.83 7.75
CA SER A 195 1.61 -16.18 7.23
C SER A 195 0.09 -16.31 7.06
N ASP A 196 -0.60 -17.10 7.88
CA ASP A 196 -2.07 -17.20 7.81
C ASP A 196 -2.79 -16.10 8.61
N ARG A 197 -2.04 -15.45 9.51
CA ARG A 197 -2.53 -14.44 10.44
C ARG A 197 -1.60 -13.23 10.41
N LEU A 198 -2.05 -12.10 10.94
CA LEU A 198 -1.19 -10.93 11.11
C LEU A 198 -0.42 -11.07 12.43
N ILE A 199 0.90 -11.14 12.33
CA ILE A 199 1.79 -11.24 13.49
C ILE A 199 2.47 -9.89 13.69
N LEU A 200 2.46 -9.40 14.92
CA LEU A 200 3.29 -8.30 15.36
C LEU A 200 4.41 -8.86 16.23
N THR A 201 5.66 -8.67 15.81
CA THR A 201 6.82 -9.08 16.61
C THR A 201 7.53 -7.84 17.12
N VAL A 202 7.78 -7.79 18.43
CA VAL A 202 8.50 -6.70 19.09
C VAL A 202 9.74 -7.23 19.80
N VAL A 203 10.77 -6.40 19.86
CA VAL A 203 12.01 -6.67 20.60
C VAL A 203 12.08 -5.67 21.73
N ASN A 204 12.14 -6.14 22.98
CA ASN A 204 12.27 -5.25 24.13
C ASN A 204 13.75 -4.93 24.48
N HIS A 205 13.96 -4.07 25.48
CA HIS A 205 15.31 -3.71 25.94
C HIS A 205 16.06 -4.83 26.67
N ASN A 206 15.36 -5.92 27.03
CA ASN A 206 15.95 -7.16 27.55
C ASN A 206 16.30 -8.15 26.44
N ASN A 207 16.24 -7.74 25.16
CA ASN A 207 16.50 -8.58 23.99
C ASN A 207 15.57 -9.80 23.90
N LYS A 208 14.38 -9.68 24.47
CA LYS A 208 13.30 -10.66 24.28
C LYS A 208 12.53 -10.29 23.04
N ILE A 209 12.31 -11.27 22.17
CA ILE A 209 11.49 -11.19 20.98
C ILE A 209 10.12 -11.75 21.36
N LEU A 210 9.11 -10.89 21.38
CA LEU A 210 7.73 -11.25 21.70
C LEU A 210 6.92 -11.23 20.41
N SER A 211 6.20 -12.31 20.11
CA SER A 211 5.27 -12.35 18.98
C SER A 211 3.83 -12.34 19.49
N PHE A 212 3.02 -11.50 18.87
CA PHE A 212 1.59 -11.38 19.12
C PHE A 212 0.82 -11.60 17.84
N GLU A 213 -0.30 -12.30 17.91
CA GLU A 213 -1.31 -12.26 16.87
C GLU A 213 -2.13 -10.98 17.04
N LEU A 214 -2.20 -10.17 15.98
CA LEU A 214 -3.01 -8.95 15.95
C LEU A 214 -4.32 -9.22 15.22
N ASN A 215 -5.42 -9.26 15.97
CA ASN A 215 -6.75 -9.35 15.39
C ASN A 215 -7.08 -8.06 14.64
N ARG A 216 -7.17 -8.14 13.31
CA ARG A 216 -7.37 -6.98 12.42
C ARG A 216 -8.70 -6.25 12.63
N LYS A 217 -9.69 -6.91 13.26
CA LYS A 217 -11.06 -6.40 13.43
C LYS A 217 -11.28 -5.83 14.83
N THR A 218 -10.76 -6.49 15.86
CA THR A 218 -10.90 -6.05 17.26
C THR A 218 -9.70 -5.24 17.75
N TYR A 219 -8.59 -5.29 17.03
CA TYR A 219 -7.30 -4.70 17.40
C TYR A 219 -6.71 -5.27 18.71
N GLN A 220 -7.21 -6.42 19.14
CA GLN A 220 -6.69 -7.14 20.30
C GLN A 220 -5.41 -7.89 19.91
N LEU A 221 -4.46 -7.94 20.85
CA LEU A 221 -3.24 -8.74 20.74
C LEU A 221 -3.40 -10.02 21.57
N GLU A 222 -3.11 -11.15 20.96
CA GLU A 222 -2.95 -12.43 21.63
C GLU A 222 -1.48 -12.81 21.64
N PHE A 223 -0.91 -13.11 22.81
CA PHE A 223 0.49 -13.52 22.92
C PHE A 223 0.69 -14.92 22.33
N LEU A 224 1.70 -15.06 21.45
CA LEU A 224 2.02 -16.33 20.80
C LEU A 224 3.26 -16.98 21.42
N ASN A 225 4.38 -16.25 21.48
CA ASN A 225 5.64 -16.77 21.98
C ASN A 225 6.63 -15.68 22.44
N GLU A 226 7.63 -16.10 23.20
CA GLU A 226 8.78 -15.30 23.63
C GLU A 226 10.07 -16.08 23.31
N ILE A 227 11.04 -15.40 22.70
CA ILE A 227 12.40 -15.92 22.47
C ILE A 227 13.36 -14.97 23.17
N SER A 228 14.19 -15.50 24.08
CA SER A 228 15.24 -14.71 24.74
C SER A 228 16.56 -14.82 23.98
N MET A 229 17.13 -13.69 23.58
CA MET A 229 18.41 -13.65 22.89
C MET A 229 19.55 -13.26 23.84
N GLU A 230 20.67 -13.98 23.77
CA GLU A 230 21.84 -13.71 24.62
C GLU A 230 22.53 -12.38 24.29
N SER A 231 22.41 -11.93 23.04
CA SER A 231 23.02 -10.71 22.53
C SER A 231 21.97 -9.67 22.15
N LYS A 232 22.40 -8.40 22.03
CA LYS A 232 21.50 -7.33 21.63
C LYS A 232 20.98 -7.55 20.21
N VAL A 233 19.67 -7.57 20.05
CA VAL A 233 19.03 -7.65 18.72
C VAL A 233 19.06 -6.26 18.09
N LEU A 234 19.57 -6.17 16.87
CA LEU A 234 19.65 -4.93 16.10
C LEU A 234 18.41 -4.73 15.24
N ARG A 235 17.95 -5.79 14.56
CA ARG A 235 16.75 -5.78 13.70
C ARG A 235 16.09 -7.15 13.65
N ILE A 236 14.81 -7.14 13.31
CA ILE A 236 14.05 -8.34 12.94
C ILE A 236 13.24 -8.05 11.69
N LYS A 237 13.05 -9.06 10.83
CA LYS A 237 12.24 -8.92 9.61
C LYS A 237 11.57 -10.24 9.27
N TRP A 238 10.27 -10.20 9.01
CA TRP A 238 9.55 -11.34 8.49
C TRP A 238 9.74 -11.46 6.99
N PHE A 239 9.93 -12.71 6.54
CA PHE A 239 9.84 -13.09 5.15
C PHE A 239 9.03 -14.39 5.05
N ASP A 240 7.79 -14.26 4.60
CA ASP A 240 6.78 -15.32 4.64
C ASP A 240 6.64 -15.87 6.07
N ASP A 241 6.85 -17.17 6.28
CA ASP A 241 6.73 -17.88 7.55
C ASP A 241 8.00 -17.84 8.43
N LYS A 242 9.03 -17.09 8.01
CA LYS A 242 10.34 -17.08 8.68
C LYS A 242 10.72 -15.69 9.17
N LEU A 243 11.05 -15.64 10.46
CA LEU A 243 11.63 -14.48 11.11
C LEU A 243 13.15 -14.51 10.96
N LEU A 244 13.71 -13.47 10.37
CA LEU A 244 15.14 -13.24 10.33
C LEU A 244 15.52 -12.24 11.42
N ILE A 245 16.54 -12.57 12.20
CA ILE A 245 17.03 -11.79 13.33
C ILE A 245 18.47 -11.38 13.06
N GLN A 246 18.73 -10.07 13.04
CA GLN A 246 20.08 -9.51 12.95
C GLN A 246 20.51 -9.04 14.34
N MET A 247 21.63 -9.56 14.82
CA MET A 247 22.22 -9.19 16.10
C MET A 247 23.13 -7.96 15.96
N LEU A 248 23.46 -7.31 17.09
CA LEU A 248 24.35 -6.14 17.15
C LEU A 248 25.75 -6.44 16.61
N ASP A 249 26.22 -7.67 16.77
CA ASP A 249 27.50 -8.16 16.22
C ASP A 249 27.41 -8.50 14.72
N ASN A 250 26.32 -8.15 14.05
CA ASN A 250 25.99 -8.44 12.65
C ASN A 250 25.89 -9.92 12.28
N SER A 251 25.77 -10.83 13.25
CA SER A 251 25.32 -12.19 12.94
C SER A 251 23.85 -12.18 12.52
N ILE A 252 23.48 -13.11 11.62
CA ILE A 252 22.09 -13.31 11.20
C ILE A 252 21.65 -14.70 11.59
N TYR A 253 20.48 -14.76 12.23
CA TYR A 253 19.75 -15.96 12.57
C TYR A 253 18.46 -16.03 11.76
N LEU A 254 18.10 -17.23 11.33
CA LEU A 254 16.77 -17.54 10.81
C LEU A 254 16.05 -18.36 11.88
N LYS A 255 15.07 -17.74 12.54
CA LYS A 255 14.57 -18.17 13.85
C LYS A 255 15.75 -18.31 14.83
N GLU A 256 16.10 -19.53 15.25
CA GLU A 256 17.19 -19.79 16.19
C GLU A 256 18.47 -20.32 15.51
N LYS A 257 18.43 -20.59 14.20
CA LYS A 257 19.59 -21.11 13.46
C LYS A 257 20.45 -19.96 12.94
N GLN A 258 21.70 -19.89 13.37
CA GLN A 258 22.66 -18.95 12.80
C GLN A 258 22.96 -19.32 11.34
N VAL A 259 22.70 -18.39 10.42
CA VAL A 259 22.94 -18.55 8.97
C VAL A 259 24.10 -17.68 8.50
N LEU A 260 24.39 -16.57 9.19
CA LEU A 260 25.60 -15.79 8.99
C LEU A 260 26.30 -15.53 10.33
N PRO A 261 27.61 -15.83 10.44
CA PRO A 261 28.36 -15.61 11.66
C PRO A 261 28.57 -14.12 11.96
N ALA A 262 28.94 -13.82 13.20
CA ALA A 262 29.27 -12.47 13.66
C ALA A 262 30.32 -11.81 12.75
N SER A 263 30.16 -10.51 12.53
CA SER A 263 31.03 -9.74 11.65
C SER A 263 31.23 -8.31 12.15
N ARG A 264 32.46 -7.82 12.04
CA ARG A 264 32.76 -6.40 12.28
C ARG A 264 32.18 -5.48 11.19
N PHE A 265 31.77 -6.04 10.06
CA PHE A 265 31.23 -5.28 8.94
C PHE A 265 29.72 -5.13 9.08
N THR A 266 29.26 -3.89 9.23
CA THR A 266 27.85 -3.57 9.35
C THR A 266 27.08 -4.08 8.14
N GLN A 267 26.02 -4.84 8.40
CA GLN A 267 25.07 -5.24 7.36
C GLN A 267 24.00 -4.16 7.23
N SER A 268 23.83 -3.63 6.02
CA SER A 268 23.00 -2.44 5.81
C SER A 268 21.57 -2.73 5.43
N GLN A 269 21.36 -3.71 4.53
CA GLN A 269 20.08 -3.99 3.88
C GLN A 269 19.82 -5.49 3.90
N LEU A 270 18.56 -5.88 3.99
CA LEU A 270 18.12 -7.27 3.97
C LEU A 270 16.86 -7.42 3.12
N VAL A 271 16.94 -8.26 2.11
CA VAL A 271 15.84 -8.56 1.16
C VAL A 271 15.78 -10.06 0.88
N LYS A 272 14.65 -10.53 0.36
CA LYS A 272 14.43 -11.92 -0.07
C LYS A 272 13.91 -11.94 -1.50
N ASP A 273 14.36 -12.92 -2.27
CA ASP A 273 13.84 -13.23 -3.61
C ASP A 273 13.80 -14.75 -3.79
N GLY A 274 12.58 -15.30 -3.90
CA GLY A 274 12.35 -16.74 -3.84
C GLY A 274 12.92 -17.36 -2.57
N ASN A 275 13.75 -18.39 -2.71
CA ASN A 275 14.36 -19.12 -1.57
C ASN A 275 15.67 -18.49 -1.04
N TYR A 276 16.09 -17.35 -1.60
CA TYR A 276 17.36 -16.72 -1.26
C TYR A 276 17.15 -15.40 -0.52
N TYR A 277 17.94 -15.20 0.51
CA TYR A 277 18.10 -13.95 1.23
C TYR A 277 19.35 -13.23 0.74
N LEU A 278 19.29 -11.91 0.71
CA LEU A 278 20.38 -11.07 0.28
C LEU A 278 20.66 -10.00 1.31
N THR A 279 21.92 -9.79 1.61
CA THR A 279 22.38 -8.66 2.42
C THR A 279 23.65 -8.05 1.83
N THR A 280 23.90 -6.79 2.17
CA THR A 280 25.13 -6.10 1.83
C THR A 280 25.89 -5.76 3.10
N CYS A 281 27.19 -6.01 3.08
CA CYS A 281 28.14 -5.49 4.06
C CYS A 281 29.24 -4.72 3.34
N SER A 282 30.17 -4.11 4.08
CA SER A 282 31.24 -3.31 3.49
C SER A 282 31.96 -4.08 2.36
N ASN A 283 31.89 -3.56 1.13
CA ASN A 283 32.50 -4.13 -0.07
C ASN A 283 31.97 -5.49 -0.54
N LYS A 284 30.86 -6.01 0.00
CA LYS A 284 30.29 -7.30 -0.43
C LYS A 284 28.77 -7.29 -0.51
N VAL A 285 28.25 -8.07 -1.45
CA VAL A 285 26.89 -8.60 -1.41
C VAL A 285 26.97 -10.09 -1.08
N ILE A 286 26.07 -10.53 -0.20
CA ILE A 286 25.98 -11.90 0.27
C ILE A 286 24.61 -12.42 -0.13
N VAL A 287 24.57 -13.51 -0.89
CA VAL A 287 23.36 -14.27 -1.22
C VAL A 287 23.40 -15.57 -0.44
N PHE A 288 22.38 -15.85 0.35
CA PHE A 288 22.38 -17.02 1.23
C PHE A 288 21.00 -17.64 1.35
N ASN A 289 20.95 -18.91 1.72
CA ASN A 289 19.75 -19.60 2.18
C ASN A 289 20.06 -20.24 3.54
N GLU A 290 19.27 -21.20 3.98
CA GLU A 290 19.48 -21.85 5.29
C GLU A 290 20.77 -22.67 5.38
N ASN A 291 21.34 -23.07 4.24
CA ASN A 291 22.39 -24.08 4.15
C ASN A 291 23.63 -23.58 3.40
N GLU A 292 23.47 -22.61 2.50
CA GLU A 292 24.47 -22.16 1.56
C GLU A 292 24.63 -20.64 1.62
N LYS A 293 25.85 -20.18 1.36
CA LYS A 293 26.23 -18.77 1.31
C LYS A 293 27.17 -18.53 0.15
N TYR A 294 26.89 -17.46 -0.60
CA TYR A 294 27.67 -16.99 -1.73
C TYR A 294 27.99 -15.51 -1.55
N GLU A 295 29.20 -15.10 -1.91
CA GLU A 295 29.66 -13.72 -1.74
C GLU A 295 30.19 -13.14 -3.04
N PHE A 296 29.95 -11.84 -3.27
CA PHE A 296 30.53 -11.10 -4.37
C PHE A 296 31.09 -9.77 -3.91
N THR A 297 32.34 -9.48 -4.29
CA THR A 297 33.04 -8.24 -3.95
C THR A 297 32.54 -7.08 -4.83
N THR A 298 31.99 -6.04 -4.20
CA THR A 298 31.36 -4.93 -4.93
C THR A 298 32.36 -3.88 -5.42
N GLY A 299 33.54 -3.79 -4.82
CA GLY A 299 34.54 -2.74 -5.07
C GLY A 299 34.20 -1.39 -4.41
N SER A 300 33.20 -1.34 -3.53
CA SER A 300 32.70 -0.11 -2.90
C SER A 300 32.57 -0.27 -1.39
N TYR A 301 33.22 0.61 -0.63
CA TYR A 301 33.09 0.71 0.82
C TYR A 301 31.97 1.67 1.25
N ILE A 302 31.25 2.23 0.29
CA ILE A 302 30.18 3.17 0.54
C ILE A 302 28.96 2.39 1.01
N GLN A 303 28.21 2.98 1.94
CA GLN A 303 26.98 2.40 2.45
C GLN A 303 26.01 2.14 1.29
N CYS A 304 25.50 0.91 1.23
CA CYS A 304 24.44 0.54 0.29
C CYS A 304 23.10 1.04 0.87
N SER A 305 22.46 1.95 0.15
CA SER A 305 21.19 2.56 0.52
C SER A 305 20.01 1.61 0.30
N SER A 306 20.04 0.77 -0.74
CA SER A 306 18.98 -0.21 -1.03
C SER A 306 19.45 -1.29 -2.01
N ILE A 307 18.88 -2.49 -1.85
CA ILE A 307 18.99 -3.62 -2.76
C ILE A 307 17.64 -3.78 -3.47
N VAL A 308 17.64 -3.80 -4.80
CA VAL A 308 16.49 -4.20 -5.62
C VAL A 308 16.82 -5.51 -6.33
N THR A 309 15.92 -6.48 -6.26
CA THR A 309 16.10 -7.79 -6.89
C THR A 309 14.94 -8.14 -7.80
N GLY A 310 15.24 -8.99 -8.77
CA GLY A 310 14.23 -9.71 -9.54
C GLY A 310 14.82 -10.98 -10.13
N LYS A 311 13.97 -11.98 -10.30
CA LYS A 311 14.34 -13.27 -10.85
C LYS A 311 13.63 -13.53 -12.18
N ILE A 312 14.41 -13.84 -13.21
CA ILE A 312 13.91 -14.39 -14.48
C ILE A 312 14.58 -15.75 -14.68
N ASP A 313 13.76 -16.79 -14.78
CA ASP A 313 14.19 -18.18 -14.86
C ASP A 313 15.12 -18.54 -13.68
N ASN A 314 16.37 -18.90 -13.92
CA ASN A 314 17.36 -19.19 -12.87
C ASN A 314 18.36 -18.05 -12.64
N ILE A 315 18.10 -16.85 -13.16
CA ILE A 315 19.01 -15.71 -13.01
C ILE A 315 18.38 -14.68 -12.07
N LEU A 316 19.06 -14.45 -10.94
CA LEU A 316 18.72 -13.40 -10.00
C LEU A 316 19.48 -12.12 -10.37
N THR A 317 18.77 -11.09 -10.80
CA THR A 317 19.33 -9.76 -11.05
C THR A 317 19.26 -8.92 -9.78
N ILE A 318 20.39 -8.31 -9.41
CA ILE A 318 20.58 -7.55 -8.18
C ILE A 318 21.09 -6.15 -8.55
N LEU A 319 20.31 -5.13 -8.23
CA LEU A 319 20.66 -3.73 -8.37
C LEU A 319 21.01 -3.15 -6.99
N LEU A 320 22.26 -2.72 -6.83
CA LEU A 320 22.76 -2.10 -5.60
C LEU A 320 22.84 -0.59 -5.79
N SER A 321 22.12 0.16 -4.96
CA SER A 321 22.25 1.62 -4.86
C SER A 321 23.15 2.01 -3.70
N TYR A 322 24.04 2.96 -3.91
CA TYR A 322 24.94 3.49 -2.88
C TYR A 322 24.61 4.94 -2.56
N GLU A 323 24.85 5.36 -1.32
CA GLU A 323 24.54 6.72 -0.85
C GLU A 323 25.25 7.84 -1.64
N ASN A 324 26.32 7.53 -2.39
CA ASN A 324 27.02 8.51 -3.22
C ASN A 324 26.48 8.63 -4.66
N GLY A 325 25.31 8.07 -4.94
CA GLY A 325 24.68 8.16 -6.26
C GLY A 325 25.16 7.11 -7.27
N ARG A 326 25.99 6.13 -6.86
CA ARG A 326 26.38 5.01 -7.72
C ARG A 326 25.34 3.90 -7.69
N ILE A 327 25.13 3.25 -8.83
CA ILE A 327 24.37 2.00 -8.97
C ILE A 327 25.30 0.93 -9.52
N LYS A 328 25.19 -0.31 -9.02
CA LYS A 328 25.88 -1.47 -9.58
C LYS A 328 24.88 -2.58 -9.87
N THR A 329 24.97 -3.16 -11.07
CA THR A 329 24.15 -4.29 -11.49
C THR A 329 24.96 -5.59 -11.42
N ILE A 330 24.40 -6.60 -10.78
CA ILE A 330 25.01 -7.92 -10.60
C ILE A 330 23.96 -8.97 -10.98
N GLN A 331 24.39 -10.03 -11.64
CA GLN A 331 23.59 -11.23 -11.83
C GLN A 331 24.18 -12.39 -11.04
N PHE A 332 23.31 -13.18 -10.43
CA PHE A 332 23.65 -14.42 -9.75
C PHE A 332 22.89 -15.56 -10.41
N ASP A 333 23.62 -16.50 -11.01
CA ASP A 333 23.03 -17.69 -11.62
C ASP A 333 22.76 -18.72 -10.52
N LEU A 334 21.48 -19.04 -10.31
CA LEU A 334 21.05 -19.98 -9.28
C LEU A 334 21.41 -21.44 -9.61
N THR A 335 21.79 -21.75 -10.85
CA THR A 335 22.22 -23.08 -11.29
C THR A 335 23.71 -23.26 -11.09
N THR A 336 24.53 -22.36 -11.66
CA THR A 336 25.99 -22.44 -11.56
C THR A 336 26.54 -21.89 -10.25
N LYS A 337 25.73 -21.10 -9.52
CA LYS A 337 26.12 -20.38 -8.30
C LYS A 337 27.22 -19.35 -8.53
N GLU A 338 27.31 -18.81 -9.75
CA GLU A 338 28.32 -17.82 -10.11
C GLU A 338 27.73 -16.41 -10.20
N PHE A 339 28.56 -15.42 -9.87
CA PHE A 339 28.23 -14.01 -10.00
C PHE A 339 28.84 -13.41 -11.26
N LYS A 340 28.08 -12.51 -11.91
CA LYS A 340 28.53 -11.70 -13.04
C LYS A 340 28.20 -10.24 -12.80
N SER A 341 29.22 -9.37 -12.88
CA SER A 341 28.98 -7.92 -12.92
C SER A 341 28.53 -7.53 -14.33
N LEU A 342 27.50 -6.68 -14.42
CA LEU A 342 27.04 -6.12 -15.67
C LEU A 342 27.13 -4.59 -15.65
N ASP A 343 27.13 -4.01 -16.85
CA ASP A 343 26.84 -2.60 -17.01
C ASP A 343 25.40 -2.30 -16.57
N ASN A 344 25.18 -1.10 -16.06
CA ASN A 344 23.84 -0.66 -15.68
C ASN A 344 22.97 -0.47 -16.92
N ASP A 345 21.66 -0.64 -16.74
CA ASP A 345 20.68 -0.34 -17.78
C ASP A 345 20.90 1.08 -18.35
N GLU A 346 20.73 1.22 -19.68
CA GLU A 346 20.92 2.49 -20.38
C GLU A 346 20.04 3.60 -19.78
N LYS A 347 18.83 3.27 -19.31
CA LYS A 347 17.88 4.21 -18.70
C LYS A 347 18.38 4.74 -17.36
N ILE A 348 19.03 3.89 -16.57
CA ILE A 348 19.71 4.29 -15.32
C ILE A 348 20.87 5.21 -15.63
N THR A 349 21.71 4.85 -16.60
CA THR A 349 22.87 5.65 -16.99
C THR A 349 22.44 7.03 -17.51
N LYS A 350 21.41 7.09 -18.37
CA LYS A 350 20.81 8.34 -18.86
C LYS A 350 20.25 9.20 -17.73
N PHE A 351 19.61 8.59 -16.73
CA PHE A 351 19.10 9.28 -15.55
C PHE A 351 20.23 9.99 -14.78
N ILE A 352 21.30 9.27 -14.44
CA ILE A 352 22.44 9.83 -13.69
C ILE A 352 23.10 10.97 -14.49
N THR A 353 23.39 10.75 -15.76
CA THR A 353 24.00 11.77 -16.63
C THR A 353 23.12 13.02 -16.72
N LYS A 354 21.80 12.85 -16.85
CA LYS A 354 20.86 13.96 -16.93
C LYS A 354 20.83 14.81 -15.67
N ILE A 355 20.88 14.21 -14.48
CA ILE A 355 20.96 14.97 -13.22
C ILE A 355 22.22 15.83 -13.22
N ASN A 356 23.38 15.24 -13.51
CA ASN A 356 24.65 15.95 -13.50
C ASN A 356 24.67 17.12 -14.50
N VAL A 357 24.16 16.91 -15.72
CA VAL A 357 24.07 17.97 -16.74
C VAL A 357 23.10 19.07 -16.33
N THR A 358 21.93 18.71 -15.80
CA THR A 358 20.92 19.70 -15.37
C THR A 358 21.49 20.57 -14.25
N PHE A 359 22.14 19.97 -13.26
CA PHE A 359 22.77 20.71 -12.15
C PHE A 359 23.87 21.67 -12.65
N GLN A 360 24.70 21.22 -13.59
CA GLN A 360 25.76 22.06 -14.17
C GLN A 360 25.18 23.26 -14.94
N LEU A 361 24.06 23.07 -15.66
CA LEU A 361 23.38 24.16 -16.38
C LEU A 361 22.70 25.15 -15.43
N GLU A 362 22.14 24.69 -14.31
CA GLU A 362 21.51 25.56 -13.31
C GLU A 362 22.53 26.45 -12.59
N HIS A 363 23.78 26.01 -12.47
CA HIS A 363 24.86 26.72 -11.78
C HIS A 363 25.92 27.30 -12.73
N SER A 364 25.68 27.30 -14.04
CA SER A 364 26.65 27.80 -15.03
C SER A 364 26.82 29.33 -15.02
N ASN A 365 25.84 30.05 -14.46
CA ASN A 365 25.82 31.52 -14.41
C ASN A 365 26.40 32.09 -13.10
N GLU A 366 26.85 31.23 -12.17
CA GLU A 366 27.53 31.66 -10.95
C GLU A 366 29.04 31.76 -11.22
N ASP A 367 29.53 32.98 -11.47
CA ASP A 367 30.91 33.37 -11.85
C ASP A 367 32.01 33.06 -10.79
N ILE A 368 31.98 31.90 -10.14
CA ILE A 368 32.98 31.50 -9.15
C ILE A 368 33.78 30.32 -9.70
N THR A 369 35.03 30.60 -10.05
CA THR A 369 36.16 29.70 -10.33
C THR A 369 35.90 28.20 -10.07
N GLY A 370 35.49 27.48 -11.12
CA GLY A 370 35.35 26.02 -11.13
C GLY A 370 33.96 25.56 -11.56
N LYS A 371 33.87 24.55 -12.43
CA LYS A 371 32.58 23.92 -12.75
C LYS A 371 32.06 23.25 -11.48
N LYS A 372 31.01 23.79 -10.85
CA LYS A 372 30.35 23.15 -9.70
C LYS A 372 29.87 21.75 -10.09
N GLU A 373 30.37 20.74 -9.40
CA GLU A 373 29.96 19.34 -9.60
C GLU A 373 28.77 19.00 -8.72
N ALA A 374 27.87 18.15 -9.24
CA ALA A 374 26.75 17.63 -8.48
C ALA A 374 27.19 16.44 -7.62
N LYS A 375 26.72 16.41 -6.37
CA LYS A 375 26.71 15.23 -5.51
C LYS A 375 25.29 14.69 -5.44
N ILE A 376 25.06 13.55 -6.08
CA ILE A 376 23.80 12.80 -5.99
C ILE A 376 23.87 11.94 -4.72
N VAL A 377 22.86 12.06 -3.87
CA VAL A 377 22.73 11.25 -2.66
C VAL A 377 21.47 10.39 -2.79
N PHE A 378 21.66 9.08 -2.97
CA PHE A 378 20.54 8.14 -2.96
C PHE A 378 20.10 7.83 -1.54
N GLN A 379 18.82 8.07 -1.25
CA GLN A 379 18.19 7.75 0.02
C GLN A 379 17.55 6.36 -0.04
N SER A 380 16.94 5.99 -1.17
CA SER A 380 16.48 4.61 -1.41
C SER A 380 16.21 4.33 -2.89
N MET A 381 16.21 3.05 -3.24
CA MET A 381 15.76 2.52 -4.53
C MET A 381 14.85 1.32 -4.27
N LYS A 382 13.65 1.31 -4.87
CA LYS A 382 12.62 0.28 -4.67
C LYS A 382 12.05 -0.20 -6.00
N LYS A 383 11.71 -1.49 -6.08
CA LYS A 383 10.97 -2.06 -7.21
C LYS A 383 9.49 -1.70 -7.06
N LEU A 384 8.86 -1.21 -8.12
CA LEU A 384 7.40 -0.99 -8.18
C LEU A 384 6.71 -2.03 -9.06
N SER A 385 7.29 -2.27 -10.23
CA SER A 385 6.91 -3.36 -11.13
C SER A 385 8.18 -4.05 -11.63
N ASN A 386 8.02 -5.05 -12.48
CA ASN A 386 9.12 -5.83 -13.03
C ASN A 386 10.14 -5.01 -13.82
N ASP A 387 9.71 -3.94 -14.46
CA ASP A 387 10.53 -3.05 -15.26
C ASP A 387 10.56 -1.61 -14.71
N LEU A 388 9.88 -1.32 -13.60
CA LEU A 388 9.84 0.02 -13.01
C LEU A 388 10.52 0.05 -11.64
N ILE A 389 11.57 0.87 -11.54
CA ILE A 389 12.19 1.20 -10.26
C ILE A 389 11.90 2.65 -9.87
N ALA A 390 11.77 2.87 -8.57
CA ALA A 390 11.57 4.18 -7.97
C ALA A 390 12.82 4.54 -7.16
N VAL A 391 13.40 5.71 -7.43
CA VAL A 391 14.63 6.21 -6.82
C VAL A 391 14.33 7.49 -6.06
N ILE A 392 14.58 7.51 -4.76
CA ILE A 392 14.48 8.70 -3.93
C ILE A 392 15.88 9.24 -3.69
N TYR A 393 16.10 10.50 -4.06
CA TYR A 393 17.41 11.11 -4.04
C TYR A 393 17.35 12.61 -3.77
N LYS A 394 18.49 13.14 -3.31
CA LYS A 394 18.77 14.58 -3.26
C LYS A 394 20.01 14.92 -4.06
N VAL A 395 20.10 16.16 -4.53
CA VAL A 395 21.26 16.68 -5.26
C VAL A 395 21.78 17.87 -4.48
N THR A 396 23.05 17.82 -4.11
CA THR A 396 23.74 18.92 -3.44
C THR A 396 24.99 19.29 -4.22
N PRO A 397 25.55 20.50 -4.05
CA PRO A 397 26.90 20.79 -4.53
C PRO A 397 27.90 19.80 -3.92
N LYS A 398 28.87 19.37 -4.73
CA LYS A 398 29.98 18.54 -4.27
C LYS A 398 30.98 19.40 -3.49
N ASP A 399 31.62 18.81 -2.48
CA ASP A 399 32.67 19.44 -1.66
C ASP A 399 32.25 20.69 -0.86
N GLU A 400 30.94 20.94 -0.73
CA GLU A 400 30.36 22.00 0.10
C GLU A 400 29.48 21.42 1.21
N ILE A 401 29.49 22.04 2.40
CA ILE A 401 28.53 21.74 3.46
C ILE A 401 27.24 22.52 3.14
N TYR A 402 26.28 21.82 2.56
CA TYR A 402 24.99 22.39 2.24
C TYR A 402 24.00 22.20 3.41
N TYR A 403 23.96 23.19 4.30
CA TYR A 403 22.97 23.23 5.39
C TYR A 403 21.83 24.19 5.02
N ARG A 404 20.60 23.68 5.02
CA ARG A 404 19.38 24.49 4.91
C ARG A 404 18.42 24.10 6.02
N SER A 405 17.63 25.06 6.48
CA SER A 405 16.52 24.76 7.38
C SER A 405 15.59 23.72 6.70
N PRO A 406 15.00 22.77 7.45
CA PRO A 406 14.11 21.74 6.92
C PRO A 406 13.00 22.25 6.01
N ALA A 407 12.51 23.48 6.25
CA ALA A 407 11.51 24.16 5.42
C ALA A 407 11.94 24.38 3.96
N TYR A 408 13.24 24.31 3.65
CA TYR A 408 13.82 24.49 2.32
C TYR A 408 14.50 23.23 1.77
N LEU A 409 14.43 22.12 2.49
CA LEU A 409 14.93 20.83 2.02
C LEU A 409 13.86 20.16 1.17
N ASP A 410 14.27 19.55 0.07
CA ASP A 410 13.43 18.72 -0.77
C ASP A 410 14.16 17.43 -1.13
N SER A 411 13.37 16.37 -1.31
CA SER A 411 13.84 15.12 -1.90
C SER A 411 13.05 14.85 -3.18
N THR A 412 13.67 14.14 -4.12
CA THR A 412 13.07 13.88 -5.43
C THR A 412 12.82 12.38 -5.57
N LEU A 413 11.59 12.01 -5.93
CA LEU A 413 11.21 10.67 -6.32
C LEU A 413 11.18 10.59 -7.86
N GLN A 414 12.13 9.86 -8.44
CA GLN A 414 12.16 9.58 -9.88
C GLN A 414 11.77 8.13 -10.14
N PHE A 415 10.93 7.93 -11.14
CA PHE A 415 10.60 6.60 -11.67
C PHE A 415 11.43 6.35 -12.94
N ILE A 416 12.03 5.17 -13.03
CA ILE A 416 12.88 4.76 -14.14
C ILE A 416 12.32 3.45 -14.68
N GLN A 417 11.78 3.50 -15.89
CA GLN A 417 11.41 2.32 -16.64
C GLN A 417 12.68 1.73 -17.26
N LEU A 418 13.06 0.54 -16.83
CA LEU A 418 14.19 -0.24 -17.31
C LEU A 418 13.96 -0.67 -18.75
N SER A 419 15.05 -0.94 -19.47
CA SER A 419 14.97 -1.39 -20.86
C SER A 419 14.48 -2.84 -20.97
N LYS A 420 14.64 -3.62 -19.90
CA LYS A 420 14.16 -4.99 -19.76
C LYS A 420 13.63 -5.23 -18.35
N PRO A 421 12.59 -6.05 -18.17
CA PRO A 421 12.14 -6.46 -16.85
C PRO A 421 13.23 -7.25 -16.13
N ILE A 422 13.26 -7.15 -14.80
CA ILE A 422 14.16 -7.90 -13.91
C ILE A 422 13.48 -9.07 -13.19
N SER A 423 12.15 -9.12 -13.16
CA SER A 423 11.35 -10.25 -12.62
C SER A 423 10.21 -10.65 -13.56
N LYS A 424 9.65 -11.86 -13.37
CA LYS A 424 8.37 -12.26 -13.98
C LYS A 424 7.19 -11.57 -13.29
N ASP A 425 6.03 -11.50 -13.95
CA ASP A 425 4.80 -10.92 -13.39
C ASP A 425 4.42 -11.63 -12.10
N ASP A 426 4.53 -10.90 -10.99
CA ASP A 426 4.04 -11.33 -9.69
C ASP A 426 2.57 -10.91 -9.58
N ASP A 427 1.69 -11.88 -9.34
CA ASP A 427 0.28 -11.66 -9.00
C ASP A 427 0.18 -11.05 -7.59
N ASN A 428 0.54 -9.78 -7.47
CA ASN A 428 0.44 -9.07 -6.21
C ASN A 428 -1.01 -8.59 -5.99
N PHE A 429 -1.55 -8.95 -4.82
CA PHE A 429 -2.75 -8.32 -4.27
C PHE A 429 -2.52 -6.81 -4.18
N SER A 430 -3.16 -6.09 -5.09
CA SER A 430 -3.07 -4.64 -5.26
C SER A 430 -4.44 -4.10 -5.64
N THR A 431 -4.72 -2.87 -5.24
CA THR A 431 -5.89 -2.12 -5.67
C THR A 431 -5.82 -1.82 -7.17
N SER A 432 -6.98 -1.68 -7.82
CA SER A 432 -7.03 -1.31 -9.24
C SER A 432 -6.44 0.07 -9.52
N ASN A 433 -6.46 0.99 -8.55
CA ASN A 433 -5.76 2.29 -8.65
C ASN A 433 -4.23 2.13 -8.73
N ALA A 434 -3.66 1.22 -7.94
CA ALA A 434 -2.23 0.89 -8.03
C ALA A 434 -1.91 0.24 -9.39
N ARG A 435 -2.76 -0.68 -9.86
CA ARG A 435 -2.64 -1.30 -11.19
C ARG A 435 -2.74 -0.28 -12.32
N LEU A 436 -3.66 0.70 -12.22
CA LEU A 436 -3.77 1.81 -13.15
C LEU A 436 -2.49 2.63 -13.16
N THR A 437 -1.91 2.94 -11.99
CA THR A 437 -0.64 3.66 -11.91
C THR A 437 0.47 2.93 -12.66
N ASN A 438 0.61 1.62 -12.46
CA ASN A 438 1.60 0.79 -13.17
C ASN A 438 1.32 0.73 -14.68
N TYR A 439 0.06 0.54 -15.09
CA TYR A 439 -0.34 0.58 -16.49
C TYR A 439 0.05 1.91 -17.15
N LEU A 440 -0.21 3.04 -16.50
CA LEU A 440 0.11 4.36 -17.04
C LEU A 440 1.62 4.58 -17.14
N PHE A 441 2.44 4.06 -16.22
CA PHE A 441 3.89 4.11 -16.37
C PHE A 441 4.39 3.33 -17.59
N ASN A 442 3.73 2.23 -17.92
CA ASN A 442 4.13 1.37 -19.04
C ASN A 442 3.61 1.89 -20.39
N GLU A 443 2.37 2.38 -20.42
CA GLU A 443 1.62 2.68 -21.65
C GLU A 443 1.50 4.17 -21.99
N PHE A 444 2.04 5.10 -21.17
CA PHE A 444 1.85 6.54 -21.42
C PHE A 444 2.35 7.04 -22.79
N ASN A 445 3.29 6.31 -23.40
CA ASN A 445 3.78 6.63 -24.74
C ASN A 445 2.71 6.42 -25.81
N ASN A 446 1.84 5.44 -25.60
CA ASN A 446 0.79 5.02 -26.54
C ASN A 446 -0.50 5.81 -26.31
N LEU A 447 -0.73 6.31 -25.10
CA LEU A 447 -1.92 7.11 -24.77
C LEU A 447 -2.02 8.40 -25.60
N PRO A 448 -3.17 8.68 -26.25
CA PRO A 448 -3.43 9.95 -26.91
C PRO A 448 -3.32 11.15 -25.96
N THR A 449 -2.84 12.30 -26.44
CA THR A 449 -2.66 13.49 -25.61
C THR A 449 -3.73 14.52 -25.89
N ILE A 450 -4.40 15.00 -24.84
CA ILE A 450 -5.31 16.15 -24.94
C ILE A 450 -4.50 17.44 -25.15
N PRO A 451 -4.85 18.32 -26.10
CA PRO A 451 -4.15 19.58 -26.31
C PRO A 451 -4.15 20.48 -25.06
N ASN A 452 -3.03 21.17 -24.80
CA ASN A 452 -2.84 21.98 -23.59
C ASN A 452 -3.79 23.19 -23.47
N ASP A 453 -4.42 23.63 -24.56
CA ASP A 453 -5.30 24.81 -24.60
C ASP A 453 -6.77 24.41 -24.86
N LEU A 454 -7.46 24.04 -23.79
CA LEU A 454 -8.89 23.69 -23.81
C LEU A 454 -9.81 24.93 -23.95
N THR A 455 -9.26 26.15 -23.86
CA THR A 455 -10.07 27.39 -23.94
C THR A 455 -10.51 27.71 -25.37
N LYS A 456 -9.77 27.21 -26.36
CA LYS A 456 -10.18 27.19 -27.76
C LYS A 456 -10.98 25.92 -28.03
N LYS A 457 -12.20 25.88 -27.49
CA LYS A 457 -13.25 24.97 -27.96
C LYS A 457 -13.33 25.17 -29.48
N GLU A 458 -13.21 24.10 -30.26
CA GLU A 458 -13.16 24.10 -31.74
C GLU A 458 -11.78 24.39 -32.35
N THR A 459 -10.80 23.52 -32.08
CA THR A 459 -9.56 23.46 -32.89
C THR A 459 -9.44 22.09 -33.57
N GLU A 460 -8.85 22.09 -34.76
CA GLU A 460 -8.45 20.90 -35.53
C GLU A 460 -7.68 19.88 -34.65
N SER A 461 -6.91 20.39 -33.67
CA SER A 461 -6.15 19.57 -32.72
C SER A 461 -7.01 18.72 -31.79
N ASN A 462 -8.21 19.17 -31.42
CA ASN A 462 -9.14 18.39 -30.60
C ASN A 462 -9.82 17.30 -31.45
N ALA A 463 -10.15 17.59 -32.71
CA ALA A 463 -10.65 16.58 -33.65
C ALA A 463 -9.60 15.47 -33.87
N THR A 464 -8.33 15.86 -34.09
CA THR A 464 -7.21 14.90 -34.18
C THR A 464 -7.03 14.08 -32.90
N PHE A 465 -7.25 14.66 -31.73
CA PHE A 465 -7.25 13.88 -30.48
C PHE A 465 -8.37 12.85 -30.47
N VAL A 466 -9.61 13.25 -30.79
CA VAL A 466 -10.77 12.35 -30.81
C VAL A 466 -10.53 11.20 -31.79
N ASP A 467 -10.08 11.47 -33.01
CA ASP A 467 -9.77 10.43 -34.00
C ASP A 467 -8.70 9.45 -33.50
N ASN A 468 -7.60 9.96 -32.94
CA ASN A 468 -6.55 9.13 -32.37
C ASN A 468 -7.03 8.35 -31.14
N PHE A 469 -7.96 8.91 -30.36
CA PHE A 469 -8.53 8.27 -29.19
C PHE A 469 -9.48 7.15 -29.58
N VAL A 470 -10.34 7.35 -30.58
CA VAL A 470 -11.18 6.29 -31.16
C VAL A 470 -10.29 5.15 -31.65
N GLN A 471 -9.28 5.44 -32.47
CA GLN A 471 -8.34 4.41 -32.97
C GLN A 471 -7.61 3.68 -31.84
N PHE A 472 -7.20 4.41 -30.81
CA PHE A 472 -6.56 3.82 -29.64
C PHE A 472 -7.51 2.87 -28.91
N ILE A 473 -8.74 3.27 -28.64
CA ILE A 473 -9.74 2.42 -27.97
C ILE A 473 -10.11 1.22 -28.85
N ASP A 474 -10.25 1.40 -30.17
CA ASP A 474 -10.53 0.30 -31.12
C ASP A 474 -9.41 -0.74 -31.17
N ALA A 475 -8.16 -0.32 -30.94
CA ALA A 475 -7.02 -1.21 -30.84
C ALA A 475 -6.96 -1.97 -29.49
N GLN A 476 -7.71 -1.52 -28.48
CA GLN A 476 -7.80 -2.20 -27.18
C GLN A 476 -8.91 -3.25 -27.20
N SER A 477 -8.59 -4.50 -26.85
CA SER A 477 -9.62 -5.54 -26.67
C SER A 477 -10.20 -5.49 -25.25
N PHE A 478 -11.41 -4.94 -25.12
CA PHE A 478 -12.19 -4.99 -23.87
C PHE A 478 -13.10 -6.23 -23.85
N GLU A 479 -12.47 -7.40 -23.81
CA GLU A 479 -13.21 -8.65 -23.64
C GLU A 479 -13.53 -8.85 -22.15
N VAL A 480 -14.82 -9.07 -21.88
CA VAL A 480 -15.33 -9.48 -20.57
C VAL A 480 -15.57 -10.97 -20.64
N ASP A 481 -14.58 -11.73 -20.18
CA ASP A 481 -14.63 -13.18 -20.10
C ASP A 481 -15.70 -13.63 -19.10
N ASP A 482 -16.43 -14.70 -19.43
CA ASP A 482 -17.33 -15.34 -18.46
C ASP A 482 -16.51 -15.95 -17.32
N ILE A 483 -16.97 -15.76 -16.09
CA ILE A 483 -16.33 -16.35 -14.92
C ILE A 483 -16.71 -17.84 -14.88
N LYS A 484 -15.70 -18.71 -14.85
CA LYS A 484 -15.86 -20.18 -14.86
C LYS A 484 -16.72 -20.67 -13.68
N SER A 485 -17.24 -21.90 -13.82
CA SER A 485 -17.91 -22.65 -12.74
C SER A 485 -17.08 -22.64 -11.45
N PHE A 486 -17.76 -22.46 -10.31
CA PHE A 486 -17.17 -22.43 -8.98
C PHE A 486 -17.50 -23.69 -8.18
N GLU A 487 -16.73 -23.95 -7.13
CA GLU A 487 -16.98 -25.02 -6.17
C GLU A 487 -17.33 -24.41 -4.80
N ILE A 488 -18.39 -24.91 -4.18
CA ILE A 488 -18.77 -24.54 -2.81
C ILE A 488 -17.84 -25.26 -1.83
N LYS A 489 -17.20 -24.49 -0.94
CA LYS A 489 -16.32 -25.00 0.12
C LYS A 489 -17.08 -25.20 1.43
N ASP A 490 -16.41 -25.76 2.43
CA ASP A 490 -17.02 -26.06 3.74
C ASP A 490 -17.55 -24.79 4.41
N THR A 491 -16.79 -23.70 4.37
CA THR A 491 -17.20 -22.41 4.91
C THR A 491 -17.57 -21.40 3.82
N PHE A 492 -18.49 -20.49 4.15
CA PHE A 492 -18.80 -19.35 3.28
C PHE A 492 -17.56 -18.47 3.05
N TYR A 493 -16.73 -18.32 4.08
CA TYR A 493 -15.46 -17.60 4.00
C TYR A 493 -14.56 -18.17 2.91
N GLU A 494 -14.23 -19.46 2.98
CA GLU A 494 -13.38 -20.13 1.98
C GLU A 494 -14.00 -20.09 0.58
N THR A 495 -15.33 -20.28 0.49
CA THR A 495 -16.04 -20.20 -0.79
C THR A 495 -15.83 -18.84 -1.47
N ILE A 496 -15.94 -17.74 -0.72
CA ILE A 496 -15.72 -16.38 -1.26
C ILE A 496 -14.24 -16.10 -1.51
N VAL A 497 -13.34 -16.52 -0.61
CA VAL A 497 -11.90 -16.29 -0.78
C VAL A 497 -11.40 -16.95 -2.07
N ASP A 498 -11.64 -18.25 -2.24
CA ASP A 498 -11.10 -19.02 -3.36
C ASP A 498 -11.76 -18.62 -4.70
N ASN A 499 -13.09 -18.49 -4.71
CA ASN A 499 -13.82 -18.29 -5.96
C ASN A 499 -14.01 -16.81 -6.34
N PHE A 500 -13.79 -15.87 -5.41
CA PHE A 500 -13.94 -14.43 -5.65
C PHE A 500 -12.65 -13.65 -5.41
N LEU A 501 -12.07 -13.68 -4.20
CA LEU A 501 -10.91 -12.83 -3.86
C LEU A 501 -9.64 -13.24 -4.58
N HIS A 502 -9.39 -14.54 -4.73
CA HIS A 502 -8.20 -15.11 -5.38
C HIS A 502 -8.41 -15.37 -6.87
N ASN A 503 -9.57 -15.00 -7.42
CA ASN A 503 -9.89 -15.20 -8.82
C ASN A 503 -9.26 -14.10 -9.70
N GLN A 504 -8.27 -14.49 -10.51
CA GLN A 504 -7.54 -13.58 -11.40
C GLN A 504 -8.44 -12.91 -12.45
N ASN A 505 -9.46 -13.62 -12.96
CA ASN A 505 -10.39 -13.05 -13.93
C ASN A 505 -11.17 -11.89 -13.31
N ILE A 506 -11.62 -12.04 -12.06
CA ILE A 506 -12.32 -10.97 -11.33
C ILE A 506 -11.40 -9.76 -11.15
N THR A 507 -10.16 -9.99 -10.75
CA THR A 507 -9.22 -8.89 -10.54
C THR A 507 -8.85 -8.18 -11.85
N LYS A 508 -8.79 -8.91 -12.97
CA LYS A 508 -8.61 -8.37 -14.33
C LYS A 508 -9.79 -7.48 -14.74
N ILE A 509 -11.03 -7.94 -14.59
CA ILE A 509 -12.21 -7.16 -14.99
C ILE A 509 -12.48 -5.98 -14.03
N GLN A 510 -12.17 -6.10 -12.74
CA GLN A 510 -12.18 -4.97 -11.79
C GLN A 510 -11.23 -3.85 -12.25
N PHE A 511 -10.02 -4.21 -12.67
CA PHE A 511 -9.06 -3.26 -13.22
C PHE A 511 -9.57 -2.64 -14.53
N GLN A 512 -10.13 -3.44 -15.45
CA GLN A 512 -10.72 -2.93 -16.69
C GLN A 512 -11.83 -1.90 -16.42
N HIS A 513 -12.67 -2.09 -15.40
CA HIS A 513 -13.69 -1.11 -15.02
C HIS A 513 -13.09 0.27 -14.66
N VAL A 514 -12.02 0.27 -13.87
CA VAL A 514 -11.28 1.48 -13.50
C VAL A 514 -10.60 2.13 -14.71
N LEU A 515 -10.04 1.31 -15.62
CA LEU A 515 -9.43 1.79 -16.85
C LEU A 515 -10.46 2.45 -17.79
N LEU A 516 -11.64 1.85 -17.94
CA LEU A 516 -12.75 2.45 -18.70
C LEU A 516 -13.24 3.75 -18.06
N SER A 517 -13.27 3.84 -16.73
CA SER A 517 -13.60 5.08 -16.02
C SER A 517 -12.59 6.19 -16.32
N PHE A 518 -11.30 5.83 -16.42
CA PHE A 518 -10.24 6.76 -16.79
C PHE A 518 -10.35 7.23 -18.24
N PHE A 519 -10.78 6.36 -19.16
CA PHE A 519 -11.05 6.75 -20.54
C PHE A 519 -12.31 7.62 -20.67
N ASN A 520 -13.35 7.39 -19.87
CA ASN A 520 -14.51 8.28 -19.82
C ASN A 520 -14.15 9.70 -19.33
N ASP A 521 -13.26 9.85 -18.33
CA ASP A 521 -12.75 11.18 -17.90
C ASP A 521 -12.05 11.94 -19.04
N ALA A 522 -11.42 11.24 -19.99
CA ALA A 522 -10.84 11.85 -21.18
C ALA A 522 -11.92 12.50 -22.08
N LEU A 523 -13.05 11.81 -22.23
CA LEU A 523 -14.16 12.24 -23.08
C LEU A 523 -14.90 13.46 -22.52
N ASP A 524 -14.93 13.65 -21.20
CA ASP A 524 -15.56 14.81 -20.53
C ASP A 524 -14.99 16.16 -20.99
N LYS A 525 -13.80 16.17 -21.59
CA LYS A 525 -13.17 17.40 -22.12
C LYS A 525 -13.49 17.68 -23.58
N VAL A 526 -14.08 16.73 -24.29
CA VAL A 526 -14.35 16.80 -25.74
C VAL A 526 -15.80 16.39 -26.08
N GLU A 527 -16.74 16.54 -25.15
CA GLU A 527 -18.14 16.10 -25.29
C GLU A 527 -18.87 16.64 -26.53
N ASN A 528 -18.41 17.75 -27.10
CA ASN A 528 -19.06 18.42 -28.25
C ASN A 528 -18.79 17.76 -29.62
N TYR A 529 -17.98 16.71 -29.70
CA TYR A 529 -17.64 16.05 -30.97
C TYR A 529 -18.57 14.88 -31.27
N ASP A 530 -19.04 14.76 -32.52
CA ASP A 530 -20.08 13.79 -32.92
C ASP A 530 -19.74 12.32 -32.62
N GLN A 531 -18.47 11.92 -32.64
CA GLN A 531 -18.02 10.56 -32.36
C GLN A 531 -18.02 10.22 -30.85
N VAL A 532 -18.04 11.23 -29.98
CA VAL A 532 -17.86 11.05 -28.53
C VAL A 532 -19.06 10.39 -27.85
N PRO A 533 -20.32 10.73 -28.17
CA PRO A 533 -21.48 10.02 -27.63
C PRO A 533 -21.45 8.52 -27.90
N GLU A 534 -21.21 8.10 -29.16
CA GLU A 534 -21.14 6.68 -29.54
C GLU A 534 -20.01 5.94 -28.82
N LEU A 535 -18.82 6.56 -28.75
CA LEU A 535 -17.69 5.98 -28.03
C LEU A 535 -17.97 5.87 -26.52
N ARG A 536 -18.58 6.88 -25.91
CA ARG A 536 -18.97 6.89 -24.50
C ARG A 536 -20.00 5.81 -24.21
N ASP A 537 -21.01 5.64 -25.07
CA ASP A 537 -22.01 4.59 -24.94
C ASP A 537 -21.36 3.21 -24.99
N ARG A 538 -20.46 2.97 -25.95
CA ARG A 538 -19.70 1.71 -26.03
C ARG A 538 -18.89 1.43 -24.77
N LEU A 539 -18.17 2.42 -24.23
CA LEU A 539 -17.40 2.26 -22.99
C LEU A 539 -18.32 1.96 -21.81
N ASN A 540 -19.46 2.64 -21.71
CA ASN A 540 -20.45 2.45 -20.66
C ASN A 540 -21.15 1.09 -20.75
N GLU A 541 -21.44 0.59 -21.95
CA GLU A 541 -21.97 -0.76 -22.17
C GLU A 541 -21.01 -1.83 -21.65
N VAL A 542 -19.71 -1.69 -21.93
CA VAL A 542 -18.69 -2.60 -21.39
C VAL A 542 -18.61 -2.49 -19.87
N GLN A 543 -18.63 -1.28 -19.30
CA GLN A 543 -18.66 -1.10 -17.84
C GLN A 543 -19.90 -1.77 -17.22
N ALA A 544 -21.08 -1.60 -17.81
CA ALA A 544 -22.31 -2.22 -17.34
C ALA A 544 -22.24 -3.75 -17.43
N LYS A 545 -21.63 -4.29 -18.50
CA LYS A 545 -21.36 -5.73 -18.64
C LYS A 545 -20.43 -6.23 -17.52
N ILE A 546 -19.33 -5.53 -17.24
CA ILE A 546 -18.42 -5.89 -16.14
C ILE A 546 -19.16 -5.85 -14.79
N GLU A 547 -19.91 -4.78 -14.51
CA GLU A 547 -20.66 -4.64 -13.27
C GLU A 547 -21.67 -5.79 -13.09
N THR A 548 -22.32 -6.20 -14.19
CA THR A 548 -23.26 -7.32 -14.21
C THR A 548 -22.52 -8.64 -14.00
N THR A 549 -21.43 -8.93 -14.72
CA THR A 549 -20.65 -10.17 -14.61
C THR A 549 -20.12 -10.38 -13.19
N ILE A 550 -19.49 -9.36 -12.59
CA ILE A 550 -18.97 -9.45 -11.21
C ILE A 550 -20.11 -9.65 -10.22
N SER A 551 -21.19 -8.86 -10.34
CA SER A 551 -22.32 -8.93 -9.41
C SER A 551 -23.04 -10.26 -9.49
N SER A 552 -23.32 -10.74 -10.71
CA SER A 552 -23.99 -12.02 -10.93
C SER A 552 -23.16 -13.18 -10.38
N HIS A 553 -21.84 -13.16 -10.57
CA HIS A 553 -20.96 -14.20 -10.00
C HIS A 553 -20.98 -14.22 -8.48
N LEU A 554 -20.83 -13.06 -7.83
CA LEU A 554 -20.87 -12.96 -6.37
C LEU A 554 -22.24 -13.35 -5.79
N GLN A 555 -23.32 -12.96 -6.46
CA GLN A 555 -24.68 -13.32 -6.08
C GLN A 555 -24.93 -14.82 -6.26
N ASN A 556 -24.48 -15.42 -7.37
CA ASN A 556 -24.56 -16.86 -7.61
C ASN A 556 -23.80 -17.66 -6.56
N LEU A 557 -22.59 -17.25 -6.18
CA LEU A 557 -21.83 -17.85 -5.07
C LEU A 557 -22.64 -17.80 -3.77
N THR A 558 -23.18 -16.63 -3.44
CA THR A 558 -23.91 -16.38 -2.19
C THR A 558 -25.18 -17.23 -2.12
N LEU A 559 -25.99 -17.21 -3.17
CA LEU A 559 -27.24 -17.96 -3.24
C LEU A 559 -27.02 -19.48 -3.32
N SER A 560 -25.94 -19.93 -3.97
CA SER A 560 -25.62 -21.35 -4.04
C SER A 560 -25.19 -21.92 -2.68
N TYR A 561 -24.57 -21.08 -1.83
CA TYR A 561 -24.21 -21.44 -0.46
C TYR A 561 -25.42 -21.38 0.49
N PHE A 562 -26.13 -20.25 0.53
CA PHE A 562 -27.25 -20.02 1.45
C PHE A 562 -28.60 -20.42 0.82
N LYS A 563 -28.99 -21.68 1.03
CA LYS A 563 -30.26 -22.24 0.53
C LYS A 563 -31.47 -21.94 1.40
N GLU A 564 -31.27 -21.75 2.71
CA GLU A 564 -32.29 -21.29 3.65
C GLU A 564 -31.66 -20.35 4.69
N VAL A 565 -32.41 -19.32 5.10
CA VAL A 565 -32.00 -18.38 6.16
C VAL A 565 -33.22 -17.99 7.01
N SER A 566 -33.00 -17.79 8.31
CA SER A 566 -34.08 -17.48 9.26
C SER A 566 -34.34 -15.98 9.43
N ASP A 567 -33.29 -15.16 9.35
CA ASP A 567 -33.34 -13.72 9.64
C ASP A 567 -34.03 -12.92 8.51
N PRO A 568 -34.94 -11.98 8.82
CA PRO A 568 -35.64 -11.18 7.80
C PRO A 568 -34.74 -10.32 6.90
N ILE A 569 -33.61 -9.82 7.44
CA ILE A 569 -32.62 -9.05 6.67
C ILE A 569 -31.90 -9.98 5.70
N ASP A 570 -31.52 -11.17 6.16
CA ASP A 570 -30.89 -12.18 5.30
C ASP A 570 -31.85 -12.61 4.17
N LYS A 571 -33.12 -12.87 4.50
CA LYS A 571 -34.16 -13.13 3.49
C LYS A 571 -34.30 -11.98 2.50
N TYR A 572 -34.29 -10.73 2.96
CA TYR A 572 -34.37 -9.55 2.09
C TYR A 572 -33.18 -9.49 1.12
N ILE A 573 -31.96 -9.73 1.62
CA ILE A 573 -30.74 -9.76 0.79
C ILE A 573 -30.86 -10.87 -0.26
N LEU A 574 -31.23 -12.09 0.12
CA LEU A 574 -31.32 -13.20 -0.83
C LEU A 574 -32.42 -12.99 -1.87
N ILE A 575 -33.59 -12.46 -1.49
CA ILE A 575 -34.67 -12.16 -2.44
C ILE A 575 -34.23 -11.07 -3.42
N THR A 576 -33.59 -9.98 -2.96
CA THR A 576 -33.09 -8.94 -3.86
C THR A 576 -31.98 -9.44 -4.80
N MET A 577 -31.08 -10.31 -4.32
CA MET A 577 -30.08 -10.96 -5.17
C MET A 577 -30.73 -11.87 -6.22
N LYS A 578 -31.74 -12.66 -5.83
CA LYS A 578 -32.53 -13.51 -6.74
C LYS A 578 -33.26 -12.70 -7.79
N ASN A 579 -33.94 -11.60 -7.41
CA ASN A 579 -34.67 -10.75 -8.34
C ASN A 579 -33.73 -10.15 -9.39
N LYS A 580 -32.51 -9.75 -9.01
CA LYS A 580 -31.47 -9.32 -9.95
C LYS A 580 -30.98 -10.43 -10.89
N LEU A 581 -30.97 -11.67 -10.43
CA LEU A 581 -30.57 -12.85 -11.19
C LEU A 581 -31.72 -13.54 -11.94
N SER A 582 -32.94 -13.01 -11.89
CA SER A 582 -34.16 -13.66 -12.42
C SER A 582 -34.10 -14.00 -13.93
N LYS A 583 -33.11 -13.48 -14.65
CA LYS A 583 -32.73 -13.89 -16.02
C LYS A 583 -32.14 -15.32 -16.14
N TYR A 584 -31.73 -15.95 -15.04
CA TYR A 584 -30.98 -17.23 -15.06
C TYR A 584 -31.80 -18.47 -14.62
N ALA A 585 -33.12 -18.34 -14.41
CA ALA A 585 -34.05 -19.45 -14.15
C ALA A 585 -33.61 -20.43 -13.03
N ILE A 586 -32.96 -19.94 -11.97
CA ILE A 586 -32.55 -20.76 -10.84
C ILE A 586 -33.73 -20.85 -9.85
N GLU A 587 -34.28 -22.06 -9.68
CA GLU A 587 -35.31 -22.33 -8.68
C GLU A 587 -34.70 -22.26 -7.27
N PHE A 588 -35.16 -21.28 -6.48
CA PHE A 588 -34.82 -21.17 -5.07
C PHE A 588 -36.06 -21.40 -4.21
N PRO A 589 -35.93 -22.09 -3.07
CA PRO A 589 -37.04 -22.56 -2.22
C PRO A 589 -37.78 -21.44 -1.47
N TYR A 590 -37.36 -20.18 -1.62
CA TYR A 590 -37.97 -19.04 -0.95
C TYR A 590 -39.29 -18.65 -1.64
N SER A 591 -40.41 -19.05 -1.02
CA SER A 591 -41.66 -18.31 -1.12
C SER A 591 -41.73 -17.37 0.07
N ASP A 592 -41.90 -16.07 -0.18
CA ASP A 592 -42.61 -15.08 0.65
C ASP A 592 -42.01 -13.69 0.43
N SER A 593 -42.89 -12.69 0.38
CA SER A 593 -42.48 -11.31 0.59
C SER A 593 -41.90 -11.16 1.99
N THR A 594 -40.81 -10.42 2.14
CA THR A 594 -40.25 -10.11 3.45
C THR A 594 -40.26 -8.60 3.66
N GLU A 595 -40.43 -8.19 4.91
CA GLU A 595 -40.38 -6.81 5.33
C GLU A 595 -39.23 -6.58 6.30
N ILE A 596 -38.48 -5.52 6.08
CA ILE A 596 -37.42 -5.07 6.99
C ILE A 596 -37.70 -3.65 7.41
N THR A 597 -37.45 -3.34 8.68
CA THR A 597 -37.52 -1.98 9.21
C THR A 597 -36.13 -1.50 9.58
N ILE A 598 -35.64 -0.48 8.89
CA ILE A 598 -34.34 0.12 9.18
C ILE A 598 -34.55 1.37 10.04
N LYS A 599 -33.89 1.40 11.21
CA LYS A 599 -34.00 2.50 12.17
C LYS A 599 -32.72 3.34 12.22
N THR A 600 -32.89 4.66 12.17
CA THR A 600 -31.85 5.66 12.45
C THR A 600 -32.12 6.33 13.81
N LYS A 601 -31.25 7.28 14.20
CA LYS A 601 -31.48 8.09 15.42
C LYS A 601 -32.74 8.97 15.31
N TYR A 602 -33.13 9.36 14.09
CA TYR A 602 -34.13 10.40 13.86
C TYR A 602 -35.44 9.87 13.26
N PHE A 603 -35.39 8.78 12.48
CA PHE A 603 -36.55 8.20 11.82
C PHE A 603 -36.33 6.71 11.52
N SER A 604 -37.40 6.01 11.15
CA SER A 604 -37.38 4.62 10.71
C SER A 604 -38.23 4.45 9.47
N GLU A 605 -37.76 3.64 8.53
CA GLU A 605 -38.52 3.29 7.32
C GLU A 605 -38.61 1.77 7.19
N THR A 606 -39.74 1.32 6.64
CA THR A 606 -40.01 -0.10 6.37
C THR A 606 -39.98 -0.33 4.87
N PHE A 607 -39.35 -1.42 4.45
CA PHE A 607 -39.18 -1.83 3.06
C PHE A 607 -39.70 -3.24 2.91
N GLN A 608 -40.39 -3.48 1.81
CA GLN A 608 -40.92 -4.80 1.45
C GLN A 608 -40.26 -5.23 0.14
N VAL A 609 -39.90 -6.51 0.05
CA VAL A 609 -39.46 -7.12 -1.21
C VAL A 609 -40.16 -8.45 -1.39
N SER A 610 -40.58 -8.74 -2.61
CA SER A 610 -41.21 -9.99 -3.02
C SER A 610 -40.46 -10.64 -4.17
N THR A 611 -40.57 -11.95 -4.32
CA THR A 611 -39.98 -12.68 -5.45
C THR A 611 -40.68 -12.39 -6.79
N SER A 612 -41.82 -11.70 -6.75
CA SER A 612 -42.57 -11.25 -7.94
C SER A 612 -42.23 -9.83 -8.37
N ASP A 613 -41.39 -9.11 -7.62
CA ASP A 613 -40.99 -7.75 -7.98
C ASP A 613 -40.14 -7.78 -9.26
N MET A 614 -40.51 -6.96 -10.26
CA MET A 614 -39.72 -6.79 -11.49
C MET A 614 -38.49 -5.91 -11.22
N GLU A 615 -37.52 -5.92 -12.17
CA GLU A 615 -36.22 -5.24 -12.05
C GLU A 615 -36.32 -3.87 -11.36
N GLU A 616 -35.72 -3.82 -10.17
CA GLU A 616 -35.76 -2.66 -9.29
C GLU A 616 -35.11 -1.41 -9.92
N THR A 617 -35.73 -0.26 -9.67
CA THR A 617 -35.11 1.06 -9.77
C THR A 617 -33.77 1.14 -9.00
N GLU A 618 -32.89 2.07 -9.38
CA GLU A 618 -31.63 2.32 -8.66
C GLU A 618 -31.84 2.64 -7.16
N LEU A 619 -33.03 3.16 -6.82
CA LEU A 619 -33.46 3.48 -5.46
C LEU A 619 -34.34 2.38 -4.88
N ALA A 620 -34.28 2.21 -3.56
CA ALA A 620 -35.19 1.38 -2.78
C ALA A 620 -36.32 2.26 -2.29
N GLU A 621 -37.55 1.90 -2.61
CA GLU A 621 -38.73 2.64 -2.17
C GLU A 621 -39.24 2.03 -0.86
N SER A 622 -39.38 2.86 0.16
CA SER A 622 -40.06 2.47 1.41
C SER A 622 -41.57 2.29 1.18
N ILE A 623 -42.25 1.62 2.10
CA ILE A 623 -43.73 1.52 2.10
C ILE A 623 -44.39 2.91 2.15
N ALA A 624 -43.69 3.93 2.67
CA ALA A 624 -44.13 5.32 2.69
C ALA A 624 -43.94 6.08 1.37
N GLY A 625 -43.36 5.46 0.33
CA GLY A 625 -43.12 6.09 -0.98
C GLY A 625 -41.82 6.92 -1.07
N HIS A 626 -40.97 6.87 -0.04
CA HIS A 626 -39.66 7.54 -0.07
C HIS A 626 -38.58 6.67 -0.74
N GLY A 627 -37.82 7.24 -1.68
CA GLY A 627 -36.72 6.57 -2.37
C GLY A 627 -35.36 6.76 -1.69
N PHE A 628 -34.62 5.67 -1.49
CA PHE A 628 -33.31 5.66 -0.83
C PHE A 628 -32.24 4.98 -1.69
N ALA A 629 -31.00 5.44 -1.61
CA ALA A 629 -29.88 4.75 -2.25
C ALA A 629 -29.69 3.35 -1.65
N LYS A 630 -29.25 2.39 -2.47
CA LYS A 630 -28.99 1.01 -2.04
C LYS A 630 -27.51 0.77 -1.77
N CYS A 631 -27.22 -0.14 -0.85
CA CYS A 631 -25.91 -0.74 -0.71
C CYS A 631 -25.59 -1.55 -1.97
N LYS A 632 -24.48 -1.25 -2.66
CA LYS A 632 -24.16 -1.96 -3.92
C LYS A 632 -23.97 -3.48 -3.71
N LEU A 633 -23.44 -3.90 -2.55
CA LEU A 633 -23.15 -5.31 -2.23
C LEU A 633 -24.39 -6.10 -1.78
N THR A 634 -25.27 -5.52 -0.96
CA THR A 634 -26.39 -6.24 -0.32
C THR A 634 -27.77 -5.79 -0.79
N ASN A 635 -27.85 -4.73 -1.61
CA ASN A 635 -29.08 -4.04 -2.00
C ASN A 635 -29.93 -3.48 -0.86
N LEU A 636 -29.44 -3.55 0.38
CA LEU A 636 -30.12 -2.97 1.53
C LEU A 636 -30.21 -1.43 1.39
N PRO A 637 -31.37 -0.83 1.71
CA PRO A 637 -31.53 0.63 1.71
C PRO A 637 -30.57 1.34 2.67
N LEU A 638 -30.00 2.46 2.23
CA LEU A 638 -29.05 3.29 2.98
C LEU A 638 -29.77 4.51 3.58
N LEU A 639 -30.33 4.36 4.79
CA LEU A 639 -31.03 5.46 5.49
C LEU A 639 -30.09 6.35 6.30
N ARG A 640 -28.89 5.87 6.64
CA ARG A 640 -27.92 6.60 7.47
C ARG A 640 -27.00 7.47 6.59
N MET A 641 -26.67 8.67 7.06
CA MET A 641 -25.61 9.48 6.46
C MET A 641 -24.23 8.82 6.58
N VAL A 642 -24.02 8.01 7.63
CA VAL A 642 -22.80 7.21 7.80
C VAL A 642 -22.89 5.95 6.94
N ASN A 643 -22.32 6.06 5.74
CA ASN A 643 -22.11 4.96 4.81
C ASN A 643 -20.62 4.93 4.40
N LYS A 644 -20.24 3.89 3.67
CA LYS A 644 -18.92 3.77 3.05
C LYS A 644 -19.02 4.09 1.58
N MET A 645 -17.96 4.65 1.02
CA MET A 645 -17.86 4.89 -0.41
C MET A 645 -16.48 4.48 -0.92
N ASP A 646 -16.40 4.07 -2.17
CA ASP A 646 -15.13 3.66 -2.78
C ASP A 646 -14.24 4.85 -3.16
N GLU A 647 -12.96 4.59 -3.43
CA GLU A 647 -11.98 5.62 -3.82
C GLU A 647 -12.37 6.44 -5.05
N LEU A 648 -13.17 5.87 -5.96
CA LEU A 648 -13.70 6.59 -7.13
C LEU A 648 -14.95 7.41 -6.83
N GLN A 649 -15.48 7.31 -5.61
CA GLN A 649 -16.69 7.99 -5.17
C GLN A 649 -17.97 7.61 -5.94
N LYS A 650 -18.01 6.39 -6.50
CA LYS A 650 -19.10 5.90 -7.37
C LYS A 650 -20.08 5.00 -6.63
N PHE A 651 -19.58 4.11 -5.77
CA PHE A 651 -20.39 3.06 -5.14
C PHE A 651 -20.50 3.25 -3.63
N ARG A 652 -21.71 3.06 -3.10
CA ARG A 652 -22.01 3.19 -1.67
C ARG A 652 -22.24 1.84 -1.01
N TYR A 653 -21.72 1.71 0.21
CA TYR A 653 -21.71 0.49 1.02
C TYR A 653 -22.18 0.77 2.45
N ILE A 654 -22.68 -0.25 3.14
CA ILE A 654 -23.07 -0.12 4.56
C ILE A 654 -21.81 -0.10 5.42
N SER A 655 -21.70 0.85 6.35
CA SER A 655 -20.57 0.89 7.29
C SER A 655 -20.64 -0.22 8.35
N LYS A 656 -21.83 -0.46 8.92
CA LYS A 656 -22.07 -1.46 9.96
C LYS A 656 -23.54 -1.92 9.96
N LEU A 657 -23.77 -3.24 9.93
CA LEU A 657 -25.06 -3.81 10.31
C LEU A 657 -25.10 -4.01 11.83
N ASN A 658 -26.23 -3.63 12.43
CA ASN A 658 -26.45 -3.79 13.87
C ASN A 658 -26.79 -5.25 14.26
N SER A 659 -27.10 -6.10 13.28
CA SER A 659 -27.39 -7.53 13.45
C SER A 659 -26.22 -8.38 12.95
N ASN A 660 -25.76 -9.33 13.78
CA ASN A 660 -24.82 -10.38 13.37
C ASN A 660 -25.62 -11.51 12.69
N THR A 661 -26.11 -11.25 11.48
CA THR A 661 -26.84 -12.23 10.68
C THR A 661 -25.87 -13.15 9.91
N GLU A 662 -26.36 -14.24 9.32
CA GLU A 662 -25.52 -15.21 8.59
C GLU A 662 -24.90 -14.55 7.35
N LEU A 663 -25.69 -13.77 6.59
CA LEU A 663 -25.19 -13.03 5.43
C LEU A 663 -24.42 -11.76 5.80
N SER A 664 -24.49 -11.27 7.04
CA SER A 664 -23.62 -10.17 7.48
C SER A 664 -22.13 -10.51 7.36
N GLN A 665 -21.78 -11.81 7.25
CA GLN A 665 -20.43 -12.26 6.96
C GLN A 665 -19.91 -11.75 5.61
N ILE A 666 -20.74 -11.59 4.57
CA ILE A 666 -20.29 -11.10 3.26
C ILE A 666 -19.66 -9.70 3.37
N LEU A 667 -20.24 -8.83 4.22
CA LEU A 667 -19.73 -7.50 4.48
C LEU A 667 -18.42 -7.50 5.29
N LYS A 668 -18.17 -8.59 6.01
CA LYS A 668 -16.93 -8.79 6.79
C LYS A 668 -15.82 -9.44 5.96
N ILE A 669 -16.16 -10.15 4.88
CA ILE A 669 -15.22 -10.79 3.95
C ILE A 669 -14.85 -9.81 2.83
N ILE A 670 -15.82 -9.07 2.32
CA ILE A 670 -15.67 -8.09 1.25
C ILE A 670 -15.97 -6.70 1.82
N ASN A 671 -14.95 -6.11 2.45
CA ASN A 671 -14.97 -4.76 3.02
C ASN A 671 -14.14 -3.78 2.15
N PHE A 672 -14.31 -3.92 0.84
CA PHE A 672 -13.77 -3.05 -0.20
C PHE A 672 -14.79 -2.97 -1.35
N CYS A 673 -14.51 -2.17 -2.37
CA CYS A 673 -15.42 -2.07 -3.52
C CYS A 673 -15.27 -3.31 -4.40
N TYR A 674 -16.22 -4.25 -4.33
CA TYR A 674 -16.12 -5.51 -5.08
C TYR A 674 -16.19 -5.34 -6.60
N ILE A 675 -16.67 -4.19 -7.09
CA ILE A 675 -16.73 -3.85 -8.52
C ILE A 675 -15.40 -3.29 -9.02
N THR A 676 -14.76 -2.40 -8.27
CA THR A 676 -13.55 -1.70 -8.71
C THR A 676 -12.28 -2.30 -8.13
N GLY A 677 -12.36 -3.15 -7.10
CA GLY A 677 -11.18 -3.68 -6.39
C GLY A 677 -10.45 -2.65 -5.51
N ASN A 678 -11.01 -1.45 -5.33
CA ASN A 678 -10.41 -0.36 -4.56
C ASN A 678 -10.92 -0.30 -3.11
N LYS A 679 -10.22 0.47 -2.26
CA LYS A 679 -10.57 0.67 -0.84
C LYS A 679 -11.92 1.37 -0.71
N THR A 680 -12.58 1.15 0.42
CA THR A 680 -13.77 1.93 0.81
C THR A 680 -13.50 2.66 2.12
N PHE A 681 -14.07 3.85 2.24
CA PHE A 681 -13.87 4.73 3.38
C PHE A 681 -15.21 5.21 3.93
N GLU A 682 -15.28 5.41 5.24
CA GLU A 682 -16.48 6.00 5.85
C GLU A 682 -16.65 7.46 5.41
N ILE A 683 -17.86 7.82 5.00
CA ILE A 683 -18.31 9.20 4.81
C ILE A 683 -18.83 9.68 6.16
N LYS A 684 -18.24 10.75 6.69
CA LYS A 684 -18.64 11.41 7.94
C LYS A 684 -19.16 12.81 7.66
#